data_AF-A0A401ISL2-F1
#
_entry.id   AF-A0A401ISL2-F1
#
_cell.length_a   1.000
_cell.length_b   1.000
_cell.length_c   1.000
_cell.angle_alpha   90.00
_cell.angle_beta   90.00
_cell.angle_gamma   90.00
#
_symmetry.space_group_name_H-M   'P 1'
#
loop_
_entity.id
_entity.type
_entity.pdbx_description
1 polymer ?
#
loop_
_entity_poly.entity_id
_entity_poly.type
_entity_poly.pdbx_seq_one_letter_code
_entity_poly.pdbx_strand_id
1 'polypeptide(L)'
;MATNSNHNWHKEIGITSAIKLETVKANQLLWQVTQVYDELCNQASVRLASSKGSLDYKIKKSKQFPLESFKLAGALLQLANGLVAGHYRKQELDAASLEAKDIATFWLGQELVSTVITAVQPMLKDLPEPDEQTCRSLKITPTGEVYVAWDPEGTLRKIRKFSTEEQQQLELLQQSDVSSKIEPELALFYLEIWHIILTAALDAPRYDQRAKWVIKLSRQKGQLTADQIDFVTKLYNYGLAIKEAATKDIDYDLSFDLSLALTLRVIFQIETAGRNFAARLYLKNHPTEKSALPWDRSWTELLQEYLHFDEKASLLSDHPSQFDQLTLKGFNIVCAEFEKRLQAYHLSLKVMLEYDSDEFVAYSLVNYASDLFEWCYKPSLLEPSLSHYYQLTEYLPAKIFVPVQEAAQERGKASDLPTPDFETCNLLQITPDGSPWLEWDPLGEIRQKQHFSEQEIELCSTAYYAAKVNQQLSQSATARTQTLLLFLQLFEQITTVYAQQKKKFGKKLSGALDDLQGQGRWLGSFTYLFLKDLFRTADNGIRACLPQSQITRSLKMEEKGFVGMPKPLKSDLHETCASYGQSLSLMTKKQIFQELPQTPQVELVQLKFTTEPAEQIKVFQRAAKQEKYRTFLMDVWAKANKLPTELRLLAVCELKRLRKLTADKLKQAKNLVYPANQARFEDYLTKEVSKHATSLAELEFLTNLTKPIRQEIHLNQQKITHSAQALDQTVQLLNDYVGPIDEEKVPEAEEKTSKPSTPTKSEESESSSSSLDLLKELLEKKQIPVAEIAALALKQGELPDTYIAQINQEFFEELGDQLVVMDDEKVWIDEYYVDFAREKVGE
;
A
#
# COMPACT_ATOMS: atom_id res chain seq x y z
N MET A 1 -68.55 19.27 -55.29
CA MET A 1 -69.26 18.21 -54.55
C MET A 1 -69.01 18.45 -53.07
N ALA A 2 -70.04 18.88 -52.36
CA ALA A 2 -69.98 19.17 -50.93
C ALA A 2 -69.72 17.87 -50.15
N THR A 3 -68.58 17.79 -49.48
CA THR A 3 -68.38 16.82 -48.40
C THR A 3 -68.55 17.56 -47.09
N ASN A 4 -69.80 17.67 -46.69
CA ASN A 4 -70.21 17.98 -45.34
C ASN A 4 -69.55 16.94 -44.43
N SER A 5 -68.51 17.32 -43.69
CA SER A 5 -68.08 16.55 -42.53
C SER A 5 -67.81 17.54 -41.40
N ASN A 6 -68.87 17.90 -40.68
CA ASN A 6 -68.75 18.22 -39.25
C ASN A 6 -68.23 16.96 -38.55
N HIS A 7 -66.95 16.69 -38.71
CA HIS A 7 -66.27 15.68 -37.94
C HIS A 7 -66.08 16.31 -36.58
N ASN A 8 -66.92 15.91 -35.63
CA ASN A 8 -66.77 16.31 -34.24
C ASN A 8 -65.59 15.52 -33.68
N TRP A 9 -64.39 16.04 -33.89
CA TRP A 9 -63.13 15.44 -33.45
C TRP A 9 -63.14 15.15 -31.95
N HIS A 10 -63.74 16.05 -31.16
CA HIS A 10 -63.95 15.82 -29.74
C HIS A 10 -64.85 14.61 -29.40
N LYS A 11 -65.76 14.16 -30.29
CA LYS A 11 -66.62 12.97 -30.05
C LYS A 11 -65.92 11.65 -30.36
N GLU A 12 -65.05 11.59 -31.36
CA GLU A 12 -64.34 10.35 -31.75
C GLU A 12 -63.29 9.90 -30.74
N ILE A 13 -62.75 10.83 -29.95
CA ILE A 13 -61.73 10.54 -28.93
C ILE A 13 -62.33 9.91 -27.68
N GLY A 14 -63.66 9.88 -27.56
CA GLY A 14 -64.33 9.43 -26.34
C GLY A 14 -63.90 10.33 -25.18
N ILE A 15 -64.57 11.47 -25.01
CA ILE A 15 -64.38 12.36 -23.84
C ILE A 15 -64.49 11.58 -22.51
N THR A 16 -65.02 10.35 -22.53
CA THR A 16 -65.25 9.45 -21.40
C THR A 16 -64.05 8.64 -20.86
N SER A 17 -62.80 8.75 -21.35
CA SER A 17 -61.70 8.03 -20.65
C SER A 17 -60.34 8.75 -20.60
N ALA A 18 -60.30 9.90 -19.93
CA ALA A 18 -59.09 10.56 -19.42
C ALA A 18 -58.40 11.57 -20.35
N ILE A 19 -59.14 12.61 -20.72
CA ILE A 19 -58.50 13.93 -20.64
C ILE A 19 -58.36 14.23 -19.14
N LYS A 20 -57.13 14.09 -18.65
CA LYS A 20 -56.67 14.72 -17.41
C LYS A 20 -56.63 16.25 -17.57
N LEU A 21 -57.78 16.87 -17.85
CA LEU A 21 -58.06 18.27 -17.52
C LEU A 21 -58.86 18.27 -16.22
N GLU A 22 -58.38 17.54 -15.20
CA GLU A 22 -58.82 17.72 -13.81
C GLU A 22 -58.54 19.15 -13.30
N THR A 23 -57.88 19.98 -14.10
CA THR A 23 -57.40 21.33 -13.77
C THR A 23 -58.29 22.46 -14.30
N VAL A 24 -59.25 22.21 -15.19
CA VAL A 24 -60.16 23.25 -15.67
C VAL A 24 -61.46 23.20 -14.86
N LYS A 25 -61.41 23.74 -13.64
CA LYS A 25 -62.56 23.81 -12.74
C LYS A 25 -63.54 24.94 -13.09
N ALA A 26 -63.24 25.75 -14.11
CA ALA A 26 -64.08 26.85 -14.57
C ALA A 26 -64.78 26.46 -15.89
N ASN A 27 -66.11 26.51 -15.91
CA ASN A 27 -66.92 26.15 -17.08
C ASN A 27 -66.57 27.02 -18.31
N GLN A 28 -66.24 28.30 -18.09
CA GLN A 28 -65.80 29.23 -19.12
C GLN A 28 -64.53 28.71 -19.82
N LEU A 29 -63.51 28.34 -19.06
CA LEU A 29 -62.22 27.90 -19.60
C LEU A 29 -62.33 26.59 -20.40
N LEU A 30 -63.14 25.61 -19.96
CA LEU A 30 -63.29 24.33 -20.66
C LEU A 30 -63.96 24.48 -22.03
N TRP A 31 -64.99 25.33 -22.07
CA TRP A 31 -65.73 25.58 -23.29
C TRP A 31 -64.84 26.20 -24.36
N GLN A 32 -64.01 27.19 -23.98
CA GLN A 32 -63.10 27.86 -24.92
C GLN A 32 -62.03 26.90 -25.48
N VAL A 33 -61.46 26.03 -24.64
CA VAL A 33 -60.44 25.05 -25.07
C VAL A 33 -60.99 24.05 -26.09
N THR A 34 -62.24 23.60 -25.90
CA THR A 34 -62.88 22.63 -26.81
C THR A 34 -63.07 23.22 -28.21
N GLN A 35 -63.50 24.48 -28.27
CA GLN A 35 -63.71 25.18 -29.54
C GLN A 35 -62.39 25.36 -30.31
N VAL A 36 -61.33 25.77 -29.62
CA VAL A 36 -59.98 25.91 -30.21
C VAL A 36 -59.45 24.56 -30.70
N TYR A 37 -59.74 23.46 -30.00
CA TYR A 37 -59.29 22.12 -30.38
C TYR A 37 -59.91 21.61 -31.69
N ASP A 38 -61.23 21.67 -31.83
CA ASP A 38 -61.90 21.20 -33.05
C ASP A 38 -61.39 21.95 -34.27
N GLU A 39 -61.15 23.26 -34.13
CA GLU A 39 -60.64 24.09 -35.20
C GLU A 39 -59.23 23.68 -35.63
N LEU A 40 -58.33 23.39 -34.68
CA LEU A 40 -56.99 22.87 -34.98
C LEU A 40 -57.05 21.56 -35.80
N CYS A 41 -57.91 20.61 -35.40
CA CYS A 41 -58.05 19.31 -36.09
C CYS A 41 -58.66 19.43 -37.48
N ASN A 42 -59.65 20.33 -37.66
CA ASN A 42 -60.24 20.63 -38.95
C ASN A 42 -59.20 21.21 -39.91
N GLN A 43 -58.45 22.22 -39.46
CA GLN A 43 -57.43 22.88 -40.26
C GLN A 43 -56.28 21.92 -40.64
N ALA A 44 -55.91 20.99 -39.74
CA ALA A 44 -54.92 19.95 -40.03
C ALA A 44 -55.43 18.91 -41.04
N SER A 45 -56.68 18.46 -40.92
CA SER A 45 -57.28 17.46 -41.81
C SER A 45 -57.41 17.95 -43.25
N VAL A 46 -57.90 19.18 -43.43
CA VAL A 46 -58.06 19.80 -44.75
C VAL A 46 -56.71 19.88 -45.48
N ARG A 47 -55.65 20.28 -44.78
CA ARG A 47 -54.31 20.46 -45.35
C ARG A 47 -53.53 19.14 -45.54
N LEU A 48 -53.85 18.09 -44.79
CA LEU A 48 -53.29 16.77 -45.05
C LEU A 48 -53.93 16.11 -46.27
N ALA A 49 -55.24 16.30 -46.47
CA ALA A 49 -55.95 15.74 -47.62
C ALA A 49 -55.38 16.26 -48.96
N SER A 50 -54.94 17.52 -49.03
CA SER A 50 -54.33 18.10 -50.23
C SER A 50 -52.99 17.45 -50.62
N SER A 51 -52.31 16.77 -49.69
CA SER A 51 -51.05 16.03 -49.92
C SER A 51 -51.24 14.51 -49.98
N LYS A 52 -52.48 14.03 -50.19
CA LYS A 52 -52.87 12.60 -50.13
C LYS A 52 -52.64 11.94 -48.76
N GLY A 53 -52.54 12.73 -47.69
CA GLY A 53 -52.46 12.26 -46.30
C GLY A 53 -53.82 12.20 -45.61
N SER A 54 -53.89 11.52 -44.46
CA SER A 54 -55.09 11.46 -43.61
C SER A 54 -54.71 11.70 -42.16
N LEU A 55 -55.41 12.61 -41.48
CA LEU A 55 -55.21 12.87 -40.06
C LEU A 55 -55.60 11.64 -39.23
N ASP A 56 -56.73 10.99 -39.54
CA ASP A 56 -57.17 9.75 -38.88
C ASP A 56 -56.13 8.64 -38.95
N TYR A 57 -55.52 8.46 -40.12
CA TYR A 57 -54.46 7.48 -40.29
C TYR A 57 -53.24 7.82 -39.43
N LYS A 58 -52.82 9.10 -39.38
CA LYS A 58 -51.72 9.54 -38.54
C LYS A 58 -52.04 9.39 -37.05
N ILE A 59 -53.25 9.72 -36.62
CA ILE A 59 -53.72 9.51 -35.25
C ILE A 59 -53.73 8.02 -34.89
N LYS A 60 -54.26 7.14 -35.75
CA LYS A 60 -54.27 5.68 -35.53
C LYS A 60 -52.87 5.06 -35.54
N LYS A 61 -51.97 5.54 -36.40
CA LYS A 61 -50.58 5.07 -36.50
C LYS A 61 -49.71 5.57 -35.35
N SER A 62 -50.10 6.67 -34.70
CA SER A 62 -49.39 7.17 -33.53
C SER A 62 -49.45 6.15 -32.38
N LYS A 63 -48.37 5.35 -32.26
CA LYS A 63 -48.10 4.55 -31.06
C LYS A 63 -47.51 5.48 -29.99
N GLN A 64 -47.79 5.16 -28.73
CA GLN A 64 -47.27 5.89 -27.58
C GLN A 64 -45.74 5.91 -27.67
N PHE A 65 -45.14 7.11 -27.75
CA PHE A 65 -43.68 7.24 -27.68
C PHE A 65 -43.22 6.88 -26.26
N PRO A 66 -42.01 6.30 -26.08
CA PRO A 66 -41.60 5.71 -24.80
C PRO A 66 -41.42 6.72 -23.64
N LEU A 67 -41.51 8.02 -23.90
CA LEU A 67 -41.17 9.07 -22.94
C LEU A 67 -42.19 10.24 -22.84
N GLU A 68 -43.30 10.25 -23.58
CA GLU A 68 -44.30 11.33 -23.51
C GLU A 68 -45.75 10.80 -23.50
N SER A 69 -46.62 11.47 -22.74
CA SER A 69 -47.88 10.91 -22.21
C SER A 69 -49.04 10.81 -23.20
N PHE A 70 -48.94 11.41 -24.40
CA PHE A 70 -50.09 11.62 -25.28
C PHE A 70 -49.86 11.13 -26.72
N LYS A 71 -50.90 10.54 -27.33
CA LYS A 71 -50.98 10.33 -28.78
C LYS A 71 -51.16 11.67 -29.49
N LEU A 72 -50.99 11.71 -30.81
CA LEU A 72 -51.15 12.93 -31.63
C LEU A 72 -52.45 13.70 -31.33
N ALA A 73 -53.57 13.00 -31.14
CA ALA A 73 -54.85 13.60 -30.81
C ALA A 73 -54.84 14.34 -29.45
N GLY A 74 -54.14 13.80 -28.45
CA GLY A 74 -53.99 14.43 -27.14
C GLY A 74 -53.01 15.60 -27.17
N ALA A 75 -51.96 15.53 -27.98
CA ALA A 75 -51.04 16.64 -28.19
C ALA A 75 -51.75 17.87 -28.79
N LEU A 76 -52.62 17.68 -29.79
CA LEU A 76 -53.41 18.78 -30.35
C LEU A 76 -54.36 19.43 -29.33
N LEU A 77 -54.91 18.65 -28.39
CA LEU A 77 -55.77 19.16 -27.33
C LEU A 77 -55.01 19.96 -26.27
N GLN A 78 -53.85 19.46 -25.85
CA GLN A 78 -52.99 20.17 -24.89
C GLN A 78 -52.49 21.50 -25.46
N LEU A 79 -52.18 21.53 -26.75
CA LEU A 79 -51.82 22.77 -27.44
C LEU A 79 -52.96 23.79 -27.43
N ALA A 80 -54.22 23.36 -27.62
CA ALA A 80 -55.39 24.24 -27.53
C ALA A 80 -55.53 24.88 -26.14
N ASN A 81 -55.31 24.09 -25.08
CA ASN A 81 -55.36 24.58 -23.70
C ASN A 81 -54.29 25.64 -23.41
N GLY A 82 -53.05 25.40 -23.82
CA GLY A 82 -51.95 26.34 -23.65
C GLY A 82 -52.21 27.70 -24.30
N LEU A 83 -52.77 27.69 -25.51
CA LEU A 83 -53.09 28.91 -26.25
C LEU A 83 -54.13 29.78 -25.52
N VAL A 84 -55.14 29.16 -24.91
CA VAL A 84 -56.18 29.88 -24.14
C VAL A 84 -55.64 30.38 -22.80
N ALA A 85 -54.88 29.56 -22.06
CA ALA A 85 -54.35 29.94 -20.75
C ALA A 85 -53.25 31.02 -20.84
N GLY A 86 -52.39 30.96 -21.86
CA GLY A 86 -51.36 31.97 -22.11
C GLY A 86 -51.96 33.35 -22.40
N HIS A 87 -53.09 33.39 -23.11
CA HIS A 87 -53.84 34.61 -23.35
C HIS A 87 -54.27 35.30 -22.05
N TYR A 88 -54.87 34.56 -21.11
CA TYR A 88 -55.31 35.12 -19.82
C TYR A 88 -54.16 35.54 -18.89
N ARG A 89 -53.03 34.83 -18.91
CA ARG A 89 -51.85 35.16 -18.09
C ARG A 89 -50.97 36.25 -18.69
N LYS A 90 -51.20 36.65 -19.95
CA LYS A 90 -50.29 37.50 -20.75
C LYS A 90 -48.87 36.91 -20.82
N GLN A 91 -48.78 35.60 -20.97
CA GLN A 91 -47.53 34.84 -20.98
C GLN A 91 -47.48 33.94 -22.22
N GLU A 92 -46.26 33.52 -22.59
CA GLU A 92 -46.06 32.52 -23.64
C GLU A 92 -46.60 31.13 -23.23
N LEU A 93 -46.65 30.19 -24.19
CA LEU A 93 -47.07 28.82 -23.95
C LEU A 93 -46.27 28.18 -22.81
N ASP A 94 -46.94 27.45 -21.93
CA ASP A 94 -46.26 26.67 -20.90
C ASP A 94 -45.49 25.48 -21.49
N ALA A 95 -44.58 24.91 -20.69
CA ALA A 95 -43.70 23.83 -21.12
C ALA A 95 -44.46 22.61 -21.68
N ALA A 96 -45.61 22.26 -21.10
CA ALA A 96 -46.43 21.13 -21.55
C ALA A 96 -47.08 21.41 -22.92
N SER A 97 -47.43 22.67 -23.18
CA SER A 97 -48.00 23.08 -24.47
C SER A 97 -46.95 23.23 -25.56
N LEU A 98 -45.70 23.53 -25.18
CA LEU A 98 -44.54 23.48 -26.08
C LEU A 98 -44.21 22.03 -26.47
N GLU A 99 -44.17 21.11 -25.52
CA GLU A 99 -43.99 19.67 -25.77
C GLU A 99 -45.09 19.12 -26.70
N ALA A 100 -46.34 19.50 -26.44
CA ALA A 100 -47.47 19.15 -27.28
C ALA A 100 -47.34 19.66 -28.73
N LYS A 101 -46.77 20.86 -28.90
CA LYS A 101 -46.46 21.43 -30.22
C LYS A 101 -45.37 20.64 -30.94
N ASP A 102 -44.37 20.15 -30.20
CA ASP A 102 -43.27 19.36 -30.76
C ASP A 102 -43.74 17.97 -31.21
N ILE A 103 -44.62 17.31 -30.42
CA ILE A 103 -45.27 16.05 -30.82
C ILE A 103 -46.12 16.24 -32.08
N ALA A 104 -46.93 17.30 -32.11
CA ALA A 104 -47.71 17.64 -33.29
C ALA A 104 -46.80 17.84 -34.50
N THR A 105 -45.67 18.53 -34.31
CA THR A 105 -44.67 18.80 -35.34
C THR A 105 -44.00 17.53 -35.86
N PHE A 106 -43.66 16.58 -34.99
CA PHE A 106 -43.09 15.29 -35.37
C PHE A 106 -44.02 14.51 -36.31
N TRP A 107 -45.32 14.45 -36.00
CA TRP A 107 -46.27 13.66 -36.79
C TRP A 107 -46.80 14.39 -38.02
N LEU A 108 -46.98 15.70 -37.94
CA LEU A 108 -47.64 16.51 -38.97
C LEU A 108 -46.66 17.28 -39.85
N GLY A 109 -45.44 17.55 -39.37
CA GLY A 109 -44.46 18.43 -39.99
C GLY A 109 -44.58 19.86 -39.47
N GLN A 110 -43.43 20.53 -39.30
CA GLN A 110 -43.33 21.87 -38.70
C GLN A 110 -44.14 22.93 -39.46
N GLU A 111 -44.07 22.89 -40.79
CA GLU A 111 -44.78 23.84 -41.68
C GLU A 111 -46.31 23.72 -41.55
N LEU A 112 -46.81 22.50 -41.39
CA LEU A 112 -48.25 22.26 -41.23
C LEU A 112 -48.72 22.75 -39.84
N VAL A 113 -47.97 22.48 -38.78
CA VAL A 113 -48.32 22.90 -37.42
C VAL A 113 -48.30 24.41 -37.28
N SER A 114 -47.28 25.09 -37.82
CA SER A 114 -47.22 26.56 -37.77
C SER A 114 -48.41 27.20 -38.48
N THR A 115 -48.74 26.70 -39.67
CA THR A 115 -49.88 27.20 -40.47
C THR A 115 -51.21 27.01 -39.76
N VAL A 116 -51.40 25.87 -39.09
CA VAL A 116 -52.63 25.56 -38.34
C VAL A 116 -52.74 26.43 -37.07
N ILE A 117 -51.65 26.68 -36.33
CA ILE A 117 -51.67 27.60 -35.17
C ILE A 117 -52.00 29.02 -35.63
N THR A 118 -51.40 29.51 -36.71
CA THR A 118 -51.68 30.84 -37.24
C THR A 118 -53.15 31.00 -37.65
N ALA A 119 -53.78 29.96 -38.18
CA ALA A 119 -55.19 29.99 -38.57
C ALA A 119 -56.15 30.18 -37.38
N VAL A 120 -55.74 29.81 -36.16
CA VAL A 120 -56.59 29.89 -34.95
C VAL A 120 -56.35 31.15 -34.11
N GLN A 121 -55.28 31.92 -34.37
CA GLN A 121 -54.98 33.16 -33.65
C GLN A 121 -56.10 34.23 -33.63
N PRO A 122 -56.87 34.46 -34.72
CA PRO A 122 -57.97 35.41 -34.68
C PRO A 122 -59.02 35.07 -33.62
N MET A 123 -59.32 33.79 -33.46
CA MET A 123 -60.30 33.28 -32.50
C MET A 123 -59.89 33.50 -31.03
N LEU A 124 -58.58 33.54 -30.73
CA LEU A 124 -58.09 33.80 -29.37
C LEU A 124 -58.28 35.26 -28.93
N LYS A 125 -58.35 36.20 -29.87
CA LYS A 125 -58.53 37.62 -29.57
C LYS A 125 -59.97 37.96 -29.18
N ASP A 126 -60.92 37.12 -29.58
CA ASP A 126 -62.36 37.32 -29.35
C ASP A 126 -62.84 36.62 -28.06
N LEU A 127 -61.92 36.23 -27.17
CA LEU A 127 -62.24 35.57 -25.89
C LEU A 127 -62.72 36.57 -24.81
N PRO A 128 -63.68 36.18 -23.94
CA PRO A 128 -64.19 37.01 -22.83
C PRO A 128 -63.22 37.12 -21.63
N GLU A 129 -63.33 38.16 -20.78
CA GLU A 129 -62.53 38.36 -19.54
C GLU A 129 -62.68 37.22 -18.51
N PRO A 130 -61.66 36.97 -17.64
CA PRO A 130 -61.70 35.87 -16.68
C PRO A 130 -62.60 36.16 -15.47
N ASP A 131 -63.54 35.25 -15.19
CA ASP A 131 -64.38 35.31 -13.98
C ASP A 131 -63.64 34.95 -12.69
N GLU A 132 -64.27 35.14 -11.51
CA GLU A 132 -63.66 34.83 -10.20
C GLU A 132 -63.17 33.37 -10.10
N GLN A 133 -63.91 32.45 -10.71
CA GLN A 133 -63.57 31.03 -10.76
C GLN A 133 -62.34 30.79 -11.64
N THR A 134 -62.21 31.52 -12.75
CA THR A 134 -61.06 31.52 -13.65
C THR A 134 -59.85 32.19 -12.99
N CYS A 135 -60.01 33.31 -12.26
CA CYS A 135 -58.95 33.96 -11.50
C CYS A 135 -58.40 33.07 -10.38
N ARG A 136 -59.27 32.38 -9.63
CA ARG A 136 -58.87 31.37 -8.65
C ARG A 136 -58.20 30.17 -9.32
N SER A 137 -58.72 29.73 -10.47
CA SER A 137 -58.16 28.63 -11.26
C SER A 137 -56.77 28.96 -11.82
N LEU A 138 -56.52 30.23 -12.15
CA LEU A 138 -55.26 30.70 -12.73
C LEU A 138 -54.32 31.35 -11.71
N LYS A 139 -54.75 31.53 -10.44
CA LYS A 139 -54.02 32.15 -9.32
C LYS A 139 -53.52 33.57 -9.60
N ILE A 140 -54.42 34.39 -10.15
CA ILE A 140 -54.17 35.78 -10.51
C ILE A 140 -55.20 36.70 -9.87
N THR A 141 -54.84 37.96 -9.61
CA THR A 141 -55.80 39.02 -9.33
C THR A 141 -56.57 39.38 -10.61
N PRO A 142 -57.71 40.10 -10.55
CA PRO A 142 -58.45 40.55 -11.74
C PRO A 142 -57.62 41.38 -12.72
N THR A 143 -56.49 41.95 -12.27
CA THR A 143 -55.55 42.73 -13.08
C THR A 143 -54.33 41.93 -13.57
N GLY A 144 -54.07 40.74 -13.00
CA GLY A 144 -53.01 39.82 -13.41
C GLY A 144 -51.82 39.63 -12.44
N GLU A 145 -51.87 40.11 -11.19
CA GLU A 145 -50.82 39.97 -10.15
C GLU A 145 -51.03 38.77 -9.20
N VAL A 146 -50.07 38.45 -8.30
CA VAL A 146 -50.08 37.25 -7.42
C VAL A 146 -50.58 37.58 -5.99
N TYR A 147 -51.56 36.82 -5.48
CA TYR A 147 -52.26 37.02 -4.19
C TYR A 147 -51.82 36.03 -3.07
N VAL A 148 -51.66 36.47 -1.78
CA VAL A 148 -51.33 35.61 -0.58
C VAL A 148 -51.93 36.10 0.77
N ALA A 149 -52.27 35.19 1.70
CA ALA A 149 -53.18 35.46 2.86
C ALA A 149 -52.53 35.62 4.28
N TRP A 150 -51.33 35.09 4.55
CA TRP A 150 -50.58 35.16 5.84
C TRP A 150 -49.86 36.47 6.05
N ASP A 151 -49.90 37.30 5.03
CA ASP A 151 -49.40 38.64 5.05
C ASP A 151 -50.32 39.53 4.21
N PRO A 152 -51.59 39.73 4.63
CA PRO A 152 -52.59 40.47 3.86
C PRO A 152 -52.13 41.90 3.54
N GLU A 153 -51.34 42.47 4.46
CA GLU A 153 -50.85 43.85 4.43
C GLU A 153 -49.38 43.98 3.99
N GLY A 154 -48.64 42.87 3.86
CA GLY A 154 -47.25 42.88 3.39
C GLY A 154 -46.19 43.25 4.45
N THR A 155 -46.40 43.13 5.76
CA THR A 155 -45.49 43.58 6.83
C THR A 155 -44.35 42.59 7.15
N LEU A 156 -44.61 41.29 7.20
CA LEU A 156 -43.58 40.27 7.41
C LEU A 156 -42.58 40.28 6.27
N ARG A 157 -43.07 40.38 5.02
CA ARG A 157 -42.27 40.47 3.80
C ARG A 157 -41.36 41.71 3.72
N LYS A 158 -41.42 42.64 4.71
CA LYS A 158 -40.49 43.78 4.87
C LYS A 158 -39.30 43.49 5.78
N ILE A 159 -39.43 42.63 6.80
CA ILE A 159 -38.36 42.34 7.79
C ILE A 159 -37.39 41.27 7.27
N ARG A 160 -37.90 40.30 6.52
CA ARG A 160 -37.12 39.21 5.93
C ARG A 160 -37.69 38.86 4.56
N LYS A 161 -36.82 38.53 3.61
CA LYS A 161 -37.23 37.87 2.36
C LYS A 161 -37.54 36.41 2.65
N PHE A 162 -38.78 36.01 2.38
CA PHE A 162 -39.21 34.62 2.52
C PHE A 162 -39.04 33.89 1.20
N SER A 163 -38.48 32.69 1.28
CA SER A 163 -38.50 31.77 0.14
C SER A 163 -39.94 31.39 -0.20
N THR A 164 -40.21 31.00 -1.44
CA THR A 164 -41.53 30.56 -1.89
C THR A 164 -42.10 29.42 -1.04
N GLU A 165 -41.23 28.60 -0.45
CA GLU A 165 -41.57 27.44 0.37
C GLU A 165 -41.99 27.84 1.79
N GLU A 166 -41.28 28.78 2.39
CA GLU A 166 -41.64 29.35 3.70
C GLU A 166 -42.95 30.12 3.65
N GLN A 167 -43.17 30.89 2.56
CA GLN A 167 -44.43 31.59 2.32
C GLN A 167 -45.61 30.63 2.28
N GLN A 168 -45.45 29.49 1.59
CA GLN A 168 -46.47 28.45 1.50
C GLN A 168 -46.80 27.84 2.86
N GLN A 169 -45.86 27.72 3.80
CA GLN A 169 -46.19 27.18 5.12
C GLN A 169 -46.93 28.12 6.02
N LEU A 170 -46.58 29.39 5.91
CA LEU A 170 -47.29 30.42 6.63
C LEU A 170 -48.73 30.52 6.11
N GLU A 171 -48.98 30.26 4.80
CA GLU A 171 -50.34 30.09 4.23
C GLU A 171 -51.13 28.95 4.86
N LEU A 172 -50.44 27.89 5.30
CA LEU A 172 -51.09 26.67 5.83
C LEU A 172 -51.51 26.81 7.29
N LEU A 173 -50.71 27.50 8.11
CA LEU A 173 -51.03 27.83 9.50
C LEU A 173 -52.34 28.61 9.67
N GLN A 174 -52.76 29.33 8.63
CA GLN A 174 -54.00 30.10 8.67
C GLN A 174 -55.27 29.28 8.44
N GLN A 175 -55.17 28.03 8.00
CA GLN A 175 -56.34 27.17 7.77
C GLN A 175 -56.84 26.51 9.07
N SER A 176 -56.10 26.66 10.17
CA SER A 176 -56.52 26.27 11.53
C SER A 176 -57.11 27.46 12.29
N ASP A 177 -58.13 27.23 13.14
CA ASP A 177 -58.86 28.24 13.97
C ASP A 177 -57.98 29.08 14.95
N VAL A 178 -56.66 28.96 14.88
CA VAL A 178 -55.67 29.54 15.81
C VAL A 178 -55.25 30.97 15.41
N SER A 179 -55.67 31.47 14.25
CA SER A 179 -55.05 32.63 13.61
C SER A 179 -55.67 34.00 13.94
N SER A 180 -55.63 34.43 15.20
CA SER A 180 -55.85 35.87 15.49
C SER A 180 -54.62 36.63 16.00
N LYS A 181 -53.62 35.97 16.59
CA LYS A 181 -52.34 36.60 16.99
C LYS A 181 -51.19 35.58 17.11
N ILE A 182 -50.45 35.34 16.04
CA ILE A 182 -49.21 34.55 16.10
C ILE A 182 -48.04 35.50 16.39
N GLU A 183 -47.28 35.24 17.47
CA GLU A 183 -46.05 35.99 17.78
C GLU A 183 -44.93 35.67 16.77
N PRO A 184 -44.13 36.66 16.33
CA PRO A 184 -43.08 36.46 15.33
C PRO A 184 -42.04 35.37 15.69
N GLU A 185 -41.63 35.26 16.95
CA GLU A 185 -40.67 34.26 17.42
C GLU A 185 -41.23 32.83 17.31
N LEU A 186 -42.54 32.67 17.52
CA LEU A 186 -43.23 31.39 17.42
C LEU A 186 -43.44 30.98 15.94
N ALA A 187 -43.69 31.95 15.05
CA ALA A 187 -43.74 31.70 13.61
C ALA A 187 -42.37 31.27 13.04
N LEU A 188 -41.29 31.85 13.54
CA LEU A 188 -39.93 31.47 13.15
C LEU A 188 -39.52 30.10 13.70
N PHE A 189 -39.84 29.80 14.96
CA PHE A 189 -39.61 28.47 15.55
C PHE A 189 -40.45 27.39 14.88
N TYR A 190 -41.69 27.70 14.51
CA TYR A 190 -42.52 26.82 13.68
C TYR A 190 -41.85 26.53 12.33
N LEU A 191 -41.31 27.55 11.65
CA LEU A 191 -40.58 27.35 10.39
C LEU A 191 -39.30 26.52 10.61
N GLU A 192 -38.65 26.61 11.76
CA GLU A 192 -37.47 25.81 12.13
C GLU A 192 -37.83 24.34 12.35
N ILE A 193 -38.85 24.04 13.15
CA ILE A 193 -39.41 22.69 13.32
C ILE A 193 -39.86 22.15 11.95
N TRP A 194 -40.52 22.98 11.16
CA TRP A 194 -40.96 22.61 9.82
C TRP A 194 -39.78 22.27 8.91
N HIS A 195 -38.71 23.06 8.90
CA HIS A 195 -37.50 22.79 8.13
C HIS A 195 -36.78 21.52 8.58
N ILE A 196 -36.78 21.22 9.89
CA ILE A 196 -36.24 19.96 10.44
C ILE A 196 -37.06 18.78 9.91
N ILE A 197 -38.38 18.86 10.03
CA ILE A 197 -39.30 17.84 9.50
C ILE A 197 -39.13 17.69 7.99
N LEU A 198 -38.92 18.80 7.27
CA LEU A 198 -38.73 18.79 5.83
C LEU A 198 -37.43 18.13 5.42
N THR A 199 -36.35 18.49 6.09
CA THR A 199 -35.03 17.91 5.83
C THR A 199 -35.08 16.41 6.12
N ALA A 200 -35.67 16.03 7.26
CA ALA A 200 -35.73 14.64 7.68
C ALA A 200 -36.62 13.77 6.78
N ALA A 201 -37.76 14.27 6.29
CA ALA A 201 -38.59 13.49 5.36
C ALA A 201 -38.14 13.57 3.89
N LEU A 202 -37.25 14.50 3.51
CA LEU A 202 -36.55 14.46 2.22
C LEU A 202 -35.42 13.43 2.20
N ASP A 203 -34.72 13.25 3.33
CA ASP A 203 -33.52 12.40 3.42
C ASP A 203 -33.82 10.93 3.80
N ALA A 204 -35.04 10.58 4.23
CA ALA A 204 -35.36 9.21 4.67
C ALA A 204 -35.51 8.21 3.50
N PRO A 205 -34.88 7.02 3.51
CA PRO A 205 -35.05 6.03 2.43
C PRO A 205 -36.36 5.24 2.48
N ARG A 206 -36.96 4.90 3.64
CA ARG A 206 -38.11 3.96 3.64
C ARG A 206 -39.24 4.04 4.69
N TYR A 207 -39.24 4.93 5.67
CA TYR A 207 -40.40 5.17 6.54
C TYR A 207 -40.36 6.68 6.87
N ASP A 208 -41.39 7.52 6.85
CA ASP A 208 -42.83 7.40 6.98
C ASP A 208 -43.53 7.90 5.70
N GLN A 209 -44.51 7.16 5.18
CA GLN A 209 -45.29 7.65 4.04
C GLN A 209 -46.01 8.95 4.36
N ARG A 210 -46.41 9.20 5.62
CA ARG A 210 -47.10 10.43 6.05
C ARG A 210 -46.17 11.64 6.04
N ALA A 211 -44.94 11.54 6.55
CA ALA A 211 -43.99 12.65 6.55
C ALA A 211 -43.52 13.01 5.12
N LYS A 212 -43.18 12.00 4.29
CA LYS A 212 -42.92 12.20 2.86
C LYS A 212 -44.12 12.77 2.11
N TRP A 213 -45.34 12.37 2.49
CA TRP A 213 -46.58 12.88 1.91
C TRP A 213 -46.82 14.34 2.32
N VAL A 214 -46.58 14.73 3.58
CA VAL A 214 -46.68 16.12 4.04
C VAL A 214 -45.66 17.04 3.33
N ILE A 215 -44.43 16.58 3.08
CA ILE A 215 -43.45 17.34 2.25
C ILE A 215 -43.86 17.41 0.78
N LYS A 216 -44.39 16.31 0.25
CA LYS A 216 -44.89 16.26 -1.13
C LYS A 216 -46.12 17.16 -1.30
N LEU A 217 -46.89 17.37 -0.22
CA LEU A 217 -48.08 18.22 -0.18
C LEU A 217 -47.82 19.67 0.17
N SER A 218 -46.82 19.97 1.01
CA SER A 218 -46.36 21.35 1.28
C SER A 218 -45.85 22.03 0.01
N ARG A 219 -45.32 21.22 -0.92
CA ARG A 219 -44.92 21.61 -2.28
C ARG A 219 -46.09 21.57 -3.29
N GLN A 220 -47.24 21.00 -2.95
CA GLN A 220 -48.44 21.00 -3.79
C GLN A 220 -49.36 22.17 -3.43
N LYS A 221 -49.72 22.94 -4.45
CA LYS A 221 -50.44 24.22 -4.37
C LYS A 221 -51.94 24.10 -3.95
N GLY A 222 -52.33 23.14 -3.10
CA GLY A 222 -53.71 22.81 -2.75
C GLY A 222 -53.99 22.71 -1.25
N GLN A 223 -55.24 22.97 -0.85
CA GLN A 223 -55.70 22.99 0.54
C GLN A 223 -55.37 21.70 1.31
N LEU A 224 -55.03 21.87 2.59
CA LEU A 224 -54.75 20.75 3.49
C LEU A 224 -56.04 20.01 3.92
N THR A 225 -55.95 18.71 4.17
CA THR A 225 -57.01 17.89 4.78
C THR A 225 -57.15 18.19 6.27
N ALA A 226 -58.29 17.88 6.88
CA ALA A 226 -58.52 18.08 8.32
C ALA A 226 -57.42 17.47 9.19
N ASP A 227 -56.96 16.24 8.88
CA ASP A 227 -55.88 15.57 9.60
C ASP A 227 -54.51 16.27 9.44
N GLN A 228 -54.30 17.01 8.36
CA GLN A 228 -53.06 17.75 8.10
C GLN A 228 -53.07 19.11 8.81
N ILE A 229 -54.23 19.76 8.84
CA ILE A 229 -54.45 20.95 9.67
C ILE A 229 -54.27 20.58 11.14
N ASP A 230 -54.81 19.44 11.57
CA ASP A 230 -54.60 18.88 12.92
C ASP A 230 -53.11 18.63 13.21
N PHE A 231 -52.36 18.05 12.28
CA PHE A 231 -50.91 17.84 12.45
C PHE A 231 -50.10 19.14 12.56
N VAL A 232 -50.34 20.12 11.67
CA VAL A 232 -49.71 21.45 11.73
C VAL A 232 -50.07 22.18 13.01
N THR A 233 -51.34 22.07 13.43
CA THR A 233 -51.84 22.63 14.69
C THR A 233 -51.17 21.95 15.89
N LYS A 234 -50.96 20.63 15.86
CA LYS A 234 -50.22 19.87 16.89
C LYS A 234 -48.76 20.30 16.98
N LEU A 235 -48.06 20.52 15.86
CA LEU A 235 -46.69 21.04 15.87
C LEU A 235 -46.60 22.44 16.47
N TYR A 236 -47.56 23.32 16.12
CA TYR A 236 -47.66 24.64 16.70
C TYR A 236 -47.95 24.58 18.21
N ASN A 237 -48.91 23.76 18.62
CA ASN A 237 -49.26 23.55 20.03
C ASN A 237 -48.11 22.90 20.81
N TYR A 238 -47.30 22.06 20.18
CA TYR A 238 -46.10 21.50 20.79
C TYR A 238 -45.04 22.57 21.01
N GLY A 239 -44.82 23.46 20.03
CA GLY A 239 -43.94 24.60 20.22
C GLY A 239 -44.44 25.58 21.28
N LEU A 240 -45.76 25.75 21.41
CA LEU A 240 -46.38 26.51 22.49
C LEU A 240 -46.21 25.82 23.84
N ALA A 241 -46.43 24.51 23.92
CA ALA A 241 -46.28 23.72 25.14
C ALA A 241 -44.82 23.71 25.64
N ILE A 242 -43.83 23.62 24.76
CA ILE A 242 -42.41 23.76 25.12
C ILE A 242 -42.12 25.16 25.64
N LYS A 243 -42.66 26.20 24.99
CA LYS A 243 -42.52 27.60 25.46
C LYS A 243 -43.14 27.77 26.86
N GLU A 244 -44.30 27.16 27.10
CA GLU A 244 -45.00 27.19 28.40
C GLU A 244 -44.29 26.36 29.48
N ALA A 245 -43.79 25.16 29.15
CA ALA A 245 -43.01 24.30 30.03
C ALA A 245 -41.65 24.94 30.39
N ALA A 246 -41.00 25.63 29.46
CA ALA A 246 -39.79 26.41 29.76
C ALA A 246 -40.04 27.57 30.75
N THR A 247 -41.31 27.95 30.98
CA THR A 247 -41.68 28.96 31.98
C THR A 247 -42.17 28.37 33.32
N LYS A 248 -42.31 27.04 33.42
CA LYS A 248 -42.74 26.32 34.64
C LYS A 248 -41.98 25.02 34.82
N ASP A 249 -41.29 24.88 35.93
CA ASP A 249 -40.34 23.80 36.24
C ASP A 249 -41.04 22.43 36.51
N ILE A 250 -41.59 21.74 35.48
CA ILE A 250 -42.19 20.38 35.59
C ILE A 250 -42.04 19.53 34.31
N ASP A 251 -41.84 18.23 34.55
CA ASP A 251 -41.73 16.98 33.74
C ASP A 251 -42.35 16.90 32.33
N TYR A 252 -41.60 16.33 31.38
CA TYR A 252 -41.92 16.24 29.95
C TYR A 252 -42.37 14.83 29.54
N ASP A 253 -43.68 14.56 29.58
CA ASP A 253 -44.26 13.30 29.10
C ASP A 253 -45.40 13.56 28.08
N LEU A 254 -45.05 14.26 26.99
CA LEU A 254 -45.99 14.67 25.92
C LEU A 254 -45.67 14.06 24.54
N SER A 255 -44.92 12.95 24.49
CA SER A 255 -44.38 12.38 23.25
C SER A 255 -45.29 11.37 22.52
N PHE A 256 -46.42 10.98 23.11
CA PHE A 256 -47.10 9.76 22.65
C PHE A 256 -47.93 9.92 21.35
N ASP A 257 -48.50 11.09 21.06
CA ASP A 257 -49.44 11.26 19.92
C ASP A 257 -48.79 11.63 18.57
N LEU A 258 -47.50 12.01 18.56
CA LEU A 258 -46.73 12.26 17.32
C LEU A 258 -45.95 11.02 16.85
N SER A 259 -45.89 9.99 17.70
CA SER A 259 -44.99 8.83 17.63
C SER A 259 -45.21 7.87 16.46
N LEU A 260 -46.38 7.93 15.81
CA LEU A 260 -46.72 7.03 14.69
C LEU A 260 -46.61 7.70 13.31
N ALA A 261 -46.33 9.00 13.24
CA ALA A 261 -46.28 9.79 11.99
C ALA A 261 -44.90 10.39 11.67
N LEU A 262 -43.95 10.26 12.60
CA LEU A 262 -42.57 10.68 12.43
C LEU A 262 -41.69 9.52 12.90
N THR A 263 -40.83 9.03 12.00
CA THR A 263 -39.80 8.05 12.35
C THR A 263 -38.94 8.58 13.50
N LEU A 264 -38.44 7.67 14.35
CA LEU A 264 -37.64 7.96 15.56
C LEU A 264 -36.58 9.07 15.36
N ARG A 265 -35.91 9.07 14.20
CA ARG A 265 -34.94 10.10 13.77
C ARG A 265 -35.51 11.54 13.74
N VAL A 266 -36.73 11.74 13.25
CA VAL A 266 -37.33 13.08 13.16
C VAL A 266 -37.83 13.54 14.53
N ILE A 267 -38.39 12.60 15.30
CA ILE A 267 -38.76 12.84 16.71
C ILE A 267 -37.52 13.30 17.47
N PHE A 268 -36.41 12.57 17.33
CA PHE A 268 -35.15 12.93 17.96
C PHE A 268 -34.63 14.32 17.58
N GLN A 269 -34.69 14.69 16.29
CA GLN A 269 -34.27 16.03 15.83
C GLN A 269 -35.21 17.15 16.33
N ILE A 270 -36.52 16.91 16.39
CA ILE A 270 -37.49 17.86 16.94
C ILE A 270 -37.30 18.00 18.45
N GLU A 271 -37.08 16.89 19.18
CA GLU A 271 -36.77 16.91 20.60
C GLU A 271 -35.49 17.68 20.87
N THR A 272 -34.43 17.45 20.08
CA THR A 272 -33.16 18.17 20.17
C THR A 272 -33.36 19.68 19.93
N ALA A 273 -34.11 20.06 18.90
CA ALA A 273 -34.41 21.46 18.62
C ALA A 273 -35.29 22.10 19.70
N GLY A 274 -36.25 21.35 20.25
CA GLY A 274 -37.08 21.77 21.39
C GLY A 274 -36.26 21.98 22.66
N ARG A 275 -35.36 21.06 22.99
CA ARG A 275 -34.41 21.18 24.11
C ARG A 275 -33.46 22.36 23.91
N ASN A 276 -32.97 22.59 22.70
CA ASN A 276 -32.15 23.75 22.35
C ASN A 276 -32.91 25.08 22.50
N PHE A 277 -34.18 25.13 22.07
CA PHE A 277 -35.04 26.30 22.22
C PHE A 277 -35.34 26.59 23.69
N ALA A 278 -35.65 25.55 24.47
CA ALA A 278 -35.84 25.65 25.92
C ALA A 278 -34.57 26.16 26.62
N ALA A 279 -33.40 25.64 26.27
CA ALA A 279 -32.12 26.12 26.81
C ALA A 279 -31.86 27.60 26.46
N ARG A 280 -32.17 28.05 25.23
CA ARG A 280 -32.04 29.47 24.84
C ARG A 280 -33.01 30.39 25.58
N LEU A 281 -34.25 29.95 25.77
CA LEU A 281 -35.27 30.66 26.54
C LEU A 281 -34.88 30.76 28.01
N TYR A 282 -34.42 29.66 28.61
CA TYR A 282 -33.91 29.62 29.98
C TYR A 282 -32.73 30.59 30.14
N LEU A 283 -31.75 30.59 29.24
CA LEU A 283 -30.61 31.52 29.26
C LEU A 283 -31.01 32.99 29.03
N LYS A 284 -32.04 33.28 28.23
CA LYS A 284 -32.60 34.64 28.07
C LYS A 284 -33.22 35.14 29.38
N ASN A 285 -33.76 34.23 30.18
CA ASN A 285 -34.43 34.54 31.45
C ASN A 285 -33.50 34.41 32.68
N HIS A 286 -32.40 33.65 32.60
CA HIS A 286 -31.46 33.35 33.68
C HIS A 286 -29.97 33.41 33.22
N PRO A 287 -29.41 34.62 33.03
CA PRO A 287 -28.11 34.79 32.35
C PRO A 287 -26.85 34.36 33.14
N THR A 288 -26.96 33.94 34.41
CA THR A 288 -25.80 33.71 35.32
C THR A 288 -25.37 32.24 35.54
N GLU A 289 -26.12 31.24 35.06
CA GLU A 289 -25.89 29.79 35.35
C GLU A 289 -25.24 29.00 34.19
N LYS A 290 -24.02 29.35 33.76
CA LYS A 290 -23.42 28.80 32.53
C LYS A 290 -22.63 27.48 32.63
N SER A 291 -22.27 26.97 33.81
CA SER A 291 -21.12 26.05 33.98
C SER A 291 -21.43 24.57 34.34
N ALA A 292 -22.58 24.03 33.97
CA ALA A 292 -22.95 22.64 34.28
C ALA A 292 -23.67 21.95 33.11
N LEU A 293 -23.11 22.09 31.90
CA LEU A 293 -23.81 21.70 30.67
C LEU A 293 -22.92 20.86 29.72
N PRO A 294 -23.52 20.05 28.83
CA PRO A 294 -22.87 19.15 27.85
C PRO A 294 -21.65 19.68 27.10
N TRP A 295 -21.58 20.99 26.91
CA TRP A 295 -20.51 21.65 26.15
C TRP A 295 -19.13 21.56 26.79
N ASP A 296 -19.05 21.19 28.07
CA ASP A 296 -17.80 21.12 28.85
C ASP A 296 -17.09 19.75 28.79
N ARG A 297 -17.77 18.67 28.34
CA ARG A 297 -17.15 17.34 28.13
C ARG A 297 -16.29 17.29 26.87
N SER A 298 -15.20 16.53 26.90
CA SER A 298 -14.38 16.27 25.73
C SER A 298 -15.03 15.24 24.80
N TRP A 299 -14.69 15.29 23.50
CA TRP A 299 -15.19 14.33 22.51
C TRP A 299 -14.76 12.89 22.81
N THR A 300 -13.58 12.71 23.40
CA THR A 300 -13.07 11.38 23.78
C THR A 300 -13.85 10.79 24.95
N GLU A 301 -14.23 11.61 25.94
CA GLU A 301 -15.09 11.16 27.06
C GLU A 301 -16.47 10.76 26.56
N LEU A 302 -17.05 11.53 25.62
CA LEU A 302 -18.31 11.15 24.96
C LEU A 302 -18.16 9.82 24.21
N LEU A 303 -17.04 9.60 23.49
CA LEU A 303 -16.82 8.36 22.74
C LEU A 303 -16.63 7.11 23.64
N GLN A 304 -16.06 7.27 24.84
CA GLN A 304 -15.81 6.18 25.79
C GLN A 304 -17.09 5.49 26.27
N GLU A 305 -18.18 6.25 26.40
CA GLU A 305 -19.49 5.73 26.82
C GLU A 305 -20.12 4.79 25.76
N TYR A 306 -19.70 4.88 24.49
CA TYR A 306 -20.30 4.13 23.37
C TYR A 306 -19.47 2.94 22.86
N LEU A 307 -18.15 2.94 23.03
CA LEU A 307 -17.27 1.86 22.53
C LEU A 307 -17.29 0.57 23.38
N HIS A 308 -18.22 0.45 24.34
CA HIS A 308 -18.34 -0.73 25.22
C HIS A 308 -18.94 -1.97 24.53
N PHE A 309 -19.46 -1.86 23.30
CA PHE A 309 -20.25 -2.93 22.66
C PHE A 309 -19.75 -3.49 21.31
N ASP A 310 -18.65 -3.00 20.70
CA ASP A 310 -18.29 -3.40 19.31
C ASP A 310 -16.78 -3.54 18.99
N GLU A 311 -16.47 -4.09 17.81
CA GLU A 311 -15.14 -4.50 17.25
C GLU A 311 -14.03 -3.42 17.29
N LYS A 312 -14.35 -2.17 17.65
CA LYS A 312 -13.40 -1.03 17.76
C LYS A 312 -12.91 -0.74 19.18
N ALA A 313 -13.09 -1.66 20.12
CA ALA A 313 -12.53 -1.56 21.47
C ALA A 313 -11.00 -1.32 21.49
N SER A 314 -10.27 -1.67 20.41
CA SER A 314 -8.85 -1.37 20.24
C SER A 314 -8.52 0.12 20.27
N LEU A 315 -9.45 1.00 19.83
CA LEU A 315 -9.30 2.47 19.86
C LEU A 315 -9.09 3.02 21.27
N LEU A 316 -9.64 2.34 22.28
CA LEU A 316 -9.58 2.73 23.70
C LEU A 316 -8.71 1.78 24.52
N SER A 317 -7.94 0.90 23.86
CA SER A 317 -7.01 0.02 24.56
C SER A 317 -5.90 0.84 25.25
N ASP A 318 -5.25 0.25 26.25
CA ASP A 318 -4.09 0.89 26.90
C ASP A 318 -2.92 1.12 25.91
N HIS A 319 -2.92 0.39 24.78
CA HIS A 319 -1.91 0.43 23.73
C HIS A 319 -2.55 0.40 22.34
N PRO A 320 -3.21 1.49 21.91
CA PRO A 320 -3.88 1.55 20.60
C PRO A 320 -2.84 1.59 19.49
N SER A 321 -3.14 0.92 18.36
CA SER A 321 -2.29 0.97 17.17
C SER A 321 -2.10 2.41 16.69
N GLN A 322 -1.06 2.68 15.89
CA GLN A 322 -0.87 4.03 15.34
C GLN A 322 -2.08 4.49 14.53
N PHE A 323 -2.68 3.58 13.74
CA PHE A 323 -3.90 3.85 12.99
C PHE A 323 -5.09 4.20 13.90
N ASP A 324 -5.24 3.51 15.04
CA ASP A 324 -6.27 3.79 16.03
C ASP A 324 -6.11 5.18 16.66
N GLN A 325 -4.88 5.54 17.04
CA GLN A 325 -4.57 6.87 17.59
C GLN A 325 -4.90 8.00 16.60
N LEU A 326 -4.60 7.77 15.32
CA LEU A 326 -4.90 8.72 14.26
C LEU A 326 -6.38 8.80 13.96
N THR A 327 -7.09 7.68 13.98
CA THR A 327 -8.55 7.64 13.87
C THR A 327 -9.19 8.43 15.00
N LEU A 328 -8.70 8.32 16.24
CA LEU A 328 -9.18 9.09 17.40
C LEU A 328 -8.91 10.61 17.25
N LYS A 329 -7.71 10.97 16.79
CA LYS A 329 -7.35 12.37 16.49
C LYS A 329 -8.25 12.94 15.39
N GLY A 330 -8.52 12.13 14.36
CA GLY A 330 -9.42 12.45 13.26
C GLY A 330 -10.85 12.63 13.71
N PHE A 331 -11.35 11.74 14.56
CA PHE A 331 -12.67 11.82 15.16
C PHE A 331 -12.87 13.15 15.88
N ASN A 332 -11.91 13.57 16.70
CA ASN A 332 -11.98 14.86 17.40
C ASN A 332 -12.03 16.06 16.45
N ILE A 333 -11.28 16.02 15.34
CA ILE A 333 -11.29 17.09 14.32
C ILE A 333 -12.64 17.13 13.61
N VAL A 334 -13.12 15.97 13.16
CA VAL A 334 -14.39 15.80 12.45
C VAL A 334 -15.55 16.27 13.33
N CYS A 335 -15.63 15.81 14.58
CA CYS A 335 -16.67 16.21 15.52
C CYS A 335 -16.64 17.72 15.83
N ALA A 336 -15.46 18.31 16.02
CA ALA A 336 -15.35 19.75 16.25
C ALA A 336 -15.83 20.58 15.05
N GLU A 337 -15.53 20.14 13.82
CA GLU A 337 -15.96 20.85 12.62
C GLU A 337 -17.46 20.65 12.32
N PHE A 338 -18.00 19.46 12.59
CA PHE A 338 -19.45 19.23 12.59
C PHE A 338 -20.15 20.13 13.61
N GLU A 339 -19.71 20.16 14.88
CA GLU A 339 -20.28 21.01 15.93
C GLU A 339 -20.33 22.48 15.51
N LYS A 340 -19.20 23.01 15.03
CA LYS A 340 -19.09 24.39 14.56
C LYS A 340 -20.09 24.71 13.45
N ARG A 341 -20.33 23.78 12.53
CA ARG A 341 -21.23 23.99 11.38
C ARG A 341 -22.69 23.78 11.73
N LEU A 342 -22.98 22.84 12.62
CA LEU A 342 -24.32 22.59 13.15
C LEU A 342 -24.88 23.78 13.92
N GLN A 343 -24.02 24.61 14.53
CA GLN A 343 -24.44 25.86 15.16
C GLN A 343 -25.19 26.80 14.20
N ALA A 344 -24.83 26.83 12.91
CA ALA A 344 -25.54 27.61 11.89
C ALA A 344 -26.95 27.09 11.59
N TYR A 345 -27.21 25.82 11.93
CA TYR A 345 -28.50 25.15 11.87
C TYR A 345 -29.13 25.00 13.25
N HIS A 346 -28.61 25.71 14.26
CA HIS A 346 -29.17 25.67 15.61
C HIS A 346 -29.12 24.29 16.29
N LEU A 347 -28.25 23.40 15.82
CA LEU A 347 -28.01 22.04 16.31
C LEU A 347 -26.67 21.94 17.07
N SER A 348 -26.51 20.90 17.89
CA SER A 348 -25.26 20.57 18.59
C SER A 348 -25.01 19.07 18.54
N LEU A 349 -23.84 18.68 18.03
CA LEU A 349 -23.40 17.30 17.97
C LEU A 349 -23.15 16.72 19.37
N LYS A 350 -22.63 17.53 20.31
CA LYS A 350 -22.46 17.09 21.71
C LYS A 350 -23.78 16.69 22.35
N VAL A 351 -24.83 17.49 22.15
CA VAL A 351 -26.18 17.16 22.64
C VAL A 351 -26.71 15.88 21.98
N MET A 352 -26.44 15.70 20.69
CA MET A 352 -26.81 14.47 19.97
C MET A 352 -26.09 13.24 20.52
N LEU A 353 -24.81 13.37 20.89
CA LEU A 353 -24.01 12.28 21.45
C LEU A 353 -24.21 12.04 22.96
N GLU A 354 -24.88 12.90 23.72
CA GLU A 354 -25.05 12.72 25.18
C GLU A 354 -26.46 12.26 25.56
N TYR A 355 -27.46 12.66 24.77
CA TYR A 355 -28.87 12.36 25.07
C TYR A 355 -29.52 11.34 24.14
N ASP A 356 -28.88 11.02 23.01
CA ASP A 356 -29.29 9.92 22.15
C ASP A 356 -28.39 8.73 22.43
N SER A 357 -28.97 7.64 22.92
CA SER A 357 -28.29 6.34 23.06
C SER A 357 -28.04 5.66 21.70
N ASP A 358 -27.89 6.43 20.62
CA ASP A 358 -27.73 5.90 19.26
C ASP A 358 -26.23 5.66 18.98
N GLU A 359 -25.75 4.52 19.46
CA GLU A 359 -24.39 3.98 19.23
C GLU A 359 -23.98 4.09 17.74
N PHE A 360 -24.95 4.07 16.82
CA PHE A 360 -24.73 4.18 15.38
C PHE A 360 -24.17 5.54 14.93
N VAL A 361 -24.53 6.66 15.55
CA VAL A 361 -24.01 7.99 15.16
C VAL A 361 -22.54 8.11 15.55
N ALA A 362 -22.20 7.72 16.77
CA ALA A 362 -20.82 7.67 17.25
C ALA A 362 -19.97 6.71 16.38
N TYR A 363 -20.48 5.50 16.10
CA TYR A 363 -19.83 4.52 15.24
C TYR A 363 -19.60 5.05 13.82
N SER A 364 -20.61 5.68 13.22
CA SER A 364 -20.51 6.23 11.86
C SER A 364 -19.53 7.40 11.78
N LEU A 365 -19.46 8.26 12.81
CA LEU A 365 -18.46 9.33 12.91
C LEU A 365 -17.04 8.79 13.03
N VAL A 366 -16.83 7.73 13.81
CA VAL A 366 -15.53 7.06 13.94
C VAL A 366 -15.09 6.45 12.61
N ASN A 367 -15.98 5.77 11.89
CA ASN A 367 -15.65 5.22 10.58
C ASN A 367 -15.40 6.31 9.54
N TYR A 368 -16.23 7.35 9.51
CA TYR A 368 -16.02 8.48 8.61
C TYR A 368 -14.67 9.19 8.88
N ALA A 369 -14.27 9.31 10.14
CA ALA A 369 -12.94 9.81 10.51
C ALA A 369 -11.82 8.85 10.07
N SER A 370 -12.02 7.54 10.21
CA SER A 370 -11.08 6.51 9.77
C SER A 370 -10.83 6.59 8.25
N ASP A 371 -11.91 6.65 7.46
CA ASP A 371 -11.86 6.76 6.00
C ASP A 371 -11.15 8.04 5.52
N LEU A 372 -11.43 9.18 6.17
CA LEU A 372 -10.77 10.45 5.86
C LEU A 372 -9.27 10.40 6.10
N PHE A 373 -8.81 9.65 7.11
CA PHE A 373 -7.39 9.51 7.43
C PHE A 373 -6.69 8.45 6.58
N GLU A 374 -7.38 7.37 6.19
CA GLU A 374 -6.91 6.44 5.16
C GLU A 374 -6.65 7.20 3.84
N TRP A 375 -7.54 8.12 3.45
CA TRP A 375 -7.37 8.97 2.28
C TRP A 375 -6.14 9.89 2.37
N CYS A 376 -5.79 10.39 3.56
CA CYS A 376 -4.59 11.21 3.75
C CYS A 376 -3.29 10.43 3.48
N TYR A 377 -3.25 9.13 3.79
CA TYR A 377 -2.12 8.27 3.47
C TYR A 377 -2.16 7.72 2.04
N LYS A 378 -3.37 7.56 1.47
CA LYS A 378 -3.59 7.00 0.13
C LYS A 378 -4.61 7.84 -0.65
N PRO A 379 -4.19 8.97 -1.24
CA PRO A 379 -5.08 9.86 -1.99
C PRO A 379 -5.69 9.21 -3.24
N SER A 380 -5.17 8.06 -3.67
CA SER A 380 -5.61 7.28 -4.83
C SER A 380 -6.78 6.33 -4.54
N LEU A 381 -7.17 6.12 -3.28
CA LEU A 381 -8.42 5.44 -2.94
C LEU A 381 -9.61 6.35 -3.27
N LEU A 382 -10.68 5.76 -3.81
CA LEU A 382 -11.96 6.44 -4.02
C LEU A 382 -12.44 7.08 -2.71
N GLU A 383 -13.25 8.14 -2.85
CA GLU A 383 -13.85 8.95 -1.77
C GLU A 383 -14.25 8.14 -0.52
N PRO A 384 -14.21 8.76 0.69
CA PRO A 384 -14.59 8.13 1.95
C PRO A 384 -15.85 7.27 1.81
N SER A 385 -15.93 6.13 2.51
CA SER A 385 -16.95 5.14 2.22
C SER A 385 -18.34 5.78 2.14
N LEU A 386 -18.94 5.68 0.95
CA LEU A 386 -20.27 6.23 0.69
C LEU A 386 -21.30 5.72 1.71
N SER A 387 -21.09 4.52 2.27
CA SER A 387 -21.94 3.93 3.31
C SER A 387 -22.03 4.77 4.58
N HIS A 388 -20.91 5.20 5.18
CA HIS A 388 -20.94 5.98 6.42
C HIS A 388 -21.33 7.43 6.18
N TYR A 389 -20.99 7.97 5.00
CA TYR A 389 -21.53 9.22 4.52
C TYR A 389 -23.07 9.18 4.47
N TYR A 390 -23.66 8.19 3.79
CA TYR A 390 -25.12 8.07 3.70
C TYR A 390 -25.77 7.90 5.09
N GLN A 391 -25.17 7.09 5.96
CA GLN A 391 -25.65 6.89 7.33
C GLN A 391 -25.55 8.11 8.22
N LEU A 392 -24.59 9.02 8.01
CA LEU A 392 -24.52 10.28 8.76
C LEU A 392 -25.43 11.35 8.14
N THR A 393 -25.72 11.29 6.83
CA THR A 393 -26.76 12.14 6.22
C THR A 393 -28.16 11.77 6.72
N GLU A 394 -28.37 10.51 7.08
CA GLU A 394 -28.86 9.99 8.38
C GLU A 394 -29.31 10.87 9.54
N TYR A 395 -28.56 11.90 9.89
CA TYR A 395 -28.75 12.58 11.17
C TYR A 395 -28.30 14.03 11.07
N LEU A 396 -27.44 14.32 10.09
CA LEU A 396 -26.75 15.57 9.88
C LEU A 396 -27.05 16.12 8.48
N PRO A 397 -27.20 17.44 8.30
CA PRO A 397 -27.46 18.04 7.00
C PRO A 397 -26.36 17.73 5.95
N ALA A 398 -26.71 17.15 4.80
CA ALA A 398 -25.75 16.79 3.75
C ALA A 398 -24.81 17.94 3.30
N LYS A 399 -25.28 19.19 3.38
CA LYS A 399 -24.52 20.41 3.01
C LYS A 399 -23.30 20.68 3.90
N ILE A 400 -23.19 20.07 5.08
CA ILE A 400 -22.06 20.30 5.99
C ILE A 400 -20.90 19.33 5.76
N PHE A 401 -21.11 18.25 5.00
CA PHE A 401 -20.12 17.18 4.84
C PHE A 401 -18.95 17.58 3.96
N VAL A 402 -19.20 18.14 2.77
CA VAL A 402 -18.11 18.59 1.86
C VAL A 402 -17.16 19.56 2.59
N PRO A 403 -17.67 20.56 3.32
CA PRO A 403 -16.76 21.44 4.05
C PRO A 403 -16.09 20.82 5.29
N VAL A 404 -16.70 19.82 5.95
CA VAL A 404 -16.05 19.04 7.03
C VAL A 404 -14.92 18.20 6.44
N GLN A 405 -15.14 17.59 5.30
CA GLN A 405 -14.14 16.83 4.55
C GLN A 405 -12.97 17.72 4.14
N GLU A 406 -13.21 18.89 3.54
CA GLU A 406 -12.16 19.85 3.18
C GLU A 406 -11.33 20.26 4.40
N ALA A 407 -11.98 20.59 5.52
CA ALA A 407 -11.29 20.97 6.76
C ALA A 407 -10.48 19.81 7.39
N ALA A 408 -11.01 18.59 7.35
CA ALA A 408 -10.30 17.40 7.82
C ALA A 408 -9.10 17.08 6.91
N GLN A 409 -9.25 17.22 5.59
CA GLN A 409 -8.19 17.02 4.61
C GLN A 409 -7.09 18.08 4.70
N GLU A 410 -7.44 19.36 4.90
CA GLU A 410 -6.44 20.42 5.13
C GLU A 410 -5.62 20.16 6.40
N ARG A 411 -6.27 19.72 7.48
CA ARG A 411 -5.59 19.35 8.72
C ARG A 411 -4.85 18.02 8.64
N GLY A 412 -5.28 17.10 7.78
CA GLY A 412 -4.60 15.84 7.48
C GLY A 412 -3.41 15.98 6.53
N LYS A 413 -3.38 17.01 5.68
CA LYS A 413 -2.22 17.37 4.83
C LYS A 413 -1.12 18.09 5.59
N ALA A 414 -1.37 18.55 6.81
CA ALA A 414 -0.35 19.19 7.64
C ALA A 414 0.76 18.19 8.00
N SER A 415 1.99 18.68 8.13
CA SER A 415 3.24 17.97 8.48
C SER A 415 3.25 17.20 9.83
N ASP A 416 2.08 16.98 10.44
CA ASP A 416 1.87 16.44 11.78
C ASP A 416 1.36 14.99 11.78
N LEU A 417 1.23 14.34 10.61
CA LEU A 417 0.95 12.90 10.52
C LEU A 417 2.27 12.12 10.69
N PRO A 418 2.32 11.13 11.60
CA PRO A 418 3.48 10.27 11.72
C PRO A 418 3.59 9.37 10.49
N THR A 419 4.83 9.00 10.13
CA THR A 419 5.08 7.96 9.11
C THR A 419 4.36 6.67 9.50
N PRO A 420 3.60 6.02 8.59
CA PRO A 420 2.83 4.85 8.96
C PRO A 420 3.75 3.70 9.33
N ASP A 421 3.45 3.04 10.45
CA ASP A 421 4.16 1.86 10.94
C ASP A 421 3.81 0.62 10.11
N PHE A 422 4.46 -0.52 10.39
CA PHE A 422 4.26 -1.74 9.61
C PHE A 422 2.81 -2.24 9.65
N GLU A 423 2.15 -2.15 10.80
CA GLU A 423 0.75 -2.58 10.95
C GLU A 423 -0.19 -1.69 10.13
N THR A 424 0.01 -0.37 10.20
CA THR A 424 -0.73 0.62 9.41
C THR A 424 -0.49 0.46 7.91
N CYS A 425 0.76 0.24 7.50
CA CYS A 425 1.14 -0.04 6.12
C CYS A 425 0.43 -1.30 5.59
N ASN A 426 0.44 -2.38 6.37
CA ASN A 426 -0.22 -3.63 6.01
C ASN A 426 -1.74 -3.51 5.96
N LEU A 427 -2.34 -2.78 6.91
CA LEU A 427 -3.79 -2.54 6.94
C LEU A 427 -4.25 -1.77 5.70
N LEU A 428 -3.58 -0.65 5.39
CA LEU A 428 -3.95 0.26 4.30
C LEU A 428 -3.41 -0.16 2.93
N GLN A 429 -2.60 -1.22 2.89
CA GLN A 429 -1.90 -1.67 1.69
C GLN A 429 -1.10 -0.52 1.05
N ILE A 430 -0.28 0.14 1.88
CA ILE A 430 0.68 1.18 1.48
C ILE A 430 2.07 0.96 2.09
N THR A 431 3.08 1.61 1.56
CA THR A 431 4.42 1.73 2.15
C THR A 431 4.53 2.97 3.05
N PRO A 432 5.60 3.11 3.85
CA PRO A 432 5.84 4.29 4.70
C PRO A 432 5.84 5.64 3.96
N ASP A 433 6.12 5.63 2.65
CA ASP A 433 6.10 6.82 1.78
C ASP A 433 4.77 7.03 1.04
N GLY A 434 3.74 6.22 1.33
CA GLY A 434 2.41 6.31 0.72
C GLY A 434 2.28 5.60 -0.63
N SER A 435 3.33 4.93 -1.11
CA SER A 435 3.27 4.13 -2.34
C SER A 435 2.43 2.87 -2.14
N PRO A 436 1.91 2.23 -3.22
CA PRO A 436 1.14 0.99 -3.09
C PRO A 436 1.96 -0.13 -2.45
N TRP A 437 1.36 -0.87 -1.52
CA TRP A 437 1.94 -2.09 -0.96
C TRP A 437 2.03 -3.18 -2.04
N LEU A 438 3.18 -3.83 -2.10
CA LEU A 438 3.41 -4.98 -2.97
C LEU A 438 3.95 -6.12 -2.11
N GLU A 439 3.43 -7.35 -2.29
CA GLU A 439 3.85 -8.51 -1.48
C GLU A 439 5.38 -8.76 -1.52
N TRP A 440 6.02 -8.42 -2.64
CA TRP A 440 7.46 -8.55 -2.81
C TRP A 440 8.26 -7.34 -2.29
N ASP A 441 7.61 -6.21 -1.99
CA ASP A 441 8.21 -4.97 -1.48
C ASP A 441 7.27 -4.22 -0.50
N PRO A 442 6.98 -4.82 0.67
CA PRO A 442 5.97 -4.31 1.61
C PRO A 442 6.35 -2.97 2.25
N LEU A 443 7.66 -2.67 2.34
CA LEU A 443 8.18 -1.43 2.92
C LEU A 443 8.66 -0.41 1.87
N GLY A 444 8.58 -0.73 0.58
CA GLY A 444 9.07 0.16 -0.49
C GLY A 444 10.60 0.20 -0.65
N GLU A 445 11.35 -0.53 0.19
CA GLU A 445 12.81 -0.50 0.23
C GLU A 445 13.46 -0.91 -1.10
N ILE A 446 12.81 -1.80 -1.86
CA ILE A 446 13.32 -2.25 -3.16
C ILE A 446 13.13 -1.14 -4.19
N ARG A 447 11.92 -0.57 -4.29
CA ARG A 447 11.60 0.51 -5.23
C ARG A 447 12.29 1.83 -4.92
N GLN A 448 12.70 2.07 -3.67
CA GLN A 448 13.54 3.22 -3.29
C GLN A 448 14.97 3.09 -3.82
N LYS A 449 15.51 1.86 -3.90
CA LYS A 449 16.89 1.60 -4.35
C LYS A 449 16.98 1.33 -5.85
N GLN A 450 15.90 0.87 -6.46
CA GLN A 450 15.84 0.49 -7.86
C GLN A 450 14.56 0.98 -8.52
N HIS A 451 14.73 1.54 -9.70
CA HIS A 451 13.62 2.02 -10.51
C HIS A 451 12.99 0.86 -11.29
N PHE A 452 11.66 0.72 -11.21
CA PHE A 452 10.86 -0.21 -12.01
C PHE A 452 9.81 0.59 -12.78
N SER A 453 9.61 0.26 -14.05
CA SER A 453 8.46 0.74 -14.83
C SER A 453 7.16 0.11 -14.33
N GLU A 454 6.01 0.73 -14.67
CA GLU A 454 4.69 0.20 -14.30
C GLU A 454 4.47 -1.23 -14.82
N GLN A 455 4.94 -1.52 -16.04
CA GLN A 455 4.86 -2.85 -16.64
C GLN A 455 5.71 -3.89 -15.88
N GLU A 456 6.92 -3.51 -15.45
CA GLU A 456 7.76 -4.38 -14.63
C GLU A 456 7.15 -4.63 -13.25
N ILE A 457 6.53 -3.62 -12.63
CA ILE A 457 5.84 -3.77 -11.36
C ILE A 457 4.68 -4.77 -11.49
N GLU A 458 3.86 -4.64 -12.54
CA GLU A 458 2.74 -5.55 -12.80
C GLU A 458 3.23 -6.99 -13.06
N LEU A 459 4.27 -7.14 -13.90
CA LEU A 459 4.86 -8.42 -14.23
C LEU A 459 5.46 -9.11 -13.00
N CYS A 460 6.26 -8.39 -12.21
CA CYS A 460 6.88 -8.88 -10.98
C CYS A 460 5.83 -9.29 -9.95
N SER A 461 4.80 -8.47 -9.75
CA SER A 461 3.71 -8.76 -8.80
C SER A 461 2.96 -10.02 -9.19
N THR A 462 2.63 -10.15 -10.48
CA THR A 462 1.95 -11.34 -11.02
C THR A 462 2.81 -12.59 -10.88
N ALA A 463 4.10 -12.51 -11.21
CA ALA A 463 5.02 -13.63 -11.13
C ALA A 463 5.28 -14.08 -9.68
N TYR A 464 5.47 -13.13 -8.77
CA TYR A 464 5.67 -13.37 -7.34
C TYR A 464 4.46 -14.07 -6.72
N TYR A 465 3.26 -13.57 -7.00
CA TYR A 465 2.00 -14.18 -6.59
C TYR A 465 1.85 -15.61 -7.13
N ALA A 466 2.10 -15.81 -8.43
CA ALA A 466 2.03 -17.12 -9.07
C ALA A 466 3.01 -18.13 -8.47
N ALA A 467 4.20 -17.68 -8.07
CA ALA A 467 5.23 -18.49 -7.45
C ALA A 467 4.88 -18.96 -6.03
N LYS A 468 3.95 -18.27 -5.34
CA LYS A 468 3.59 -18.48 -3.93
C LYS A 468 4.84 -18.52 -3.05
N VAL A 469 5.66 -17.47 -3.13
CA VAL A 469 6.95 -17.40 -2.44
C VAL A 469 6.72 -17.20 -0.94
N ASN A 470 6.57 -18.29 -0.19
CA ASN A 470 6.51 -18.27 1.27
C ASN A 470 7.67 -19.08 1.85
N GLN A 471 8.90 -18.60 1.65
CA GLN A 471 10.10 -19.33 2.04
C GLN A 471 11.05 -18.44 2.81
N GLN A 472 11.86 -19.03 3.70
CA GLN A 472 12.77 -18.27 4.55
C GLN A 472 13.70 -17.31 3.79
N LEU A 473 14.19 -17.68 2.59
CA LEU A 473 15.06 -16.81 1.80
C LEU A 473 14.37 -15.50 1.34
N SER A 474 13.06 -15.51 1.11
CA SER A 474 12.32 -14.32 0.67
C SER A 474 12.09 -13.28 1.77
N GLN A 475 12.48 -13.59 3.01
CA GLN A 475 12.49 -12.60 4.10
C GLN A 475 13.62 -11.58 3.94
N SER A 476 14.70 -11.92 3.21
CA SER A 476 15.73 -10.95 2.85
C SER A 476 15.25 -10.06 1.70
N ALA A 477 15.22 -8.74 1.93
CA ALA A 477 14.96 -7.75 0.89
C ALA A 477 16.02 -7.85 -0.22
N THR A 478 17.29 -8.01 0.14
CA THR A 478 18.39 -8.18 -0.82
C THR A 478 18.19 -9.41 -1.71
N ALA A 479 17.80 -10.56 -1.15
CA ALA A 479 17.55 -11.76 -1.94
C ALA A 479 16.36 -11.58 -2.90
N ARG A 480 15.28 -10.91 -2.45
CA ARG A 480 14.13 -10.57 -3.30
C ARG A 480 14.53 -9.66 -4.45
N THR A 481 15.27 -8.57 -4.18
CA THR A 481 15.78 -7.66 -5.22
C THR A 481 16.57 -8.42 -6.29
N GLN A 482 17.54 -9.25 -5.88
CA GLN A 482 18.36 -10.00 -6.84
C GLN A 482 17.55 -11.03 -7.64
N THR A 483 16.52 -11.63 -7.03
CA THR A 483 15.62 -12.56 -7.71
C THR A 483 14.77 -11.85 -8.76
N LEU A 484 14.24 -10.66 -8.44
CA LEU A 484 13.42 -9.85 -9.35
C LEU A 484 14.23 -9.36 -10.54
N LEU A 485 15.45 -8.88 -10.31
CA LEU A 485 16.36 -8.45 -11.38
C LEU A 485 16.71 -9.59 -12.33
N LEU A 486 17.10 -10.74 -11.79
CA LEU A 486 17.38 -11.92 -12.61
C LEU A 486 16.12 -12.38 -13.35
N PHE A 487 14.95 -12.36 -12.72
CA PHE A 487 13.69 -12.68 -13.38
C PHE A 487 13.41 -11.76 -14.58
N LEU A 488 13.57 -10.44 -14.43
CA LEU A 488 13.38 -9.48 -15.51
C LEU A 488 14.38 -9.70 -16.65
N GLN A 489 15.65 -9.96 -16.33
CA GLN A 489 16.68 -10.27 -17.33
C GLN A 489 16.36 -11.55 -18.11
N LEU A 490 15.92 -12.62 -17.43
CA LEU A 490 15.51 -13.86 -18.09
C LEU A 490 14.26 -13.64 -18.96
N PHE A 491 13.31 -12.84 -18.50
CA PHE A 491 12.11 -12.49 -19.27
C PHE A 491 12.47 -11.72 -20.54
N GLU A 492 13.34 -10.70 -20.45
CA GLU A 492 13.83 -9.92 -21.59
C GLU A 492 14.57 -10.79 -22.61
N GLN A 493 15.39 -11.74 -22.14
CA GLN A 493 16.07 -12.70 -23.02
C GLN A 493 15.05 -13.56 -23.79
N ILE A 494 14.00 -14.05 -23.12
CA ILE A 494 12.95 -14.86 -23.75
C ILE A 494 12.18 -14.02 -24.77
N THR A 495 11.73 -12.82 -24.42
CA THR A 495 10.94 -11.96 -25.31
C THR A 495 11.73 -11.48 -26.52
N THR A 496 13.02 -11.21 -26.36
CA THR A 496 13.94 -10.86 -27.46
C THR A 496 14.05 -12.00 -28.47
N VAL A 497 14.31 -13.23 -27.99
CA VAL A 497 14.40 -14.41 -28.86
C VAL A 497 13.04 -14.73 -29.50
N TYR A 498 11.95 -14.52 -28.77
CA TYR A 498 10.59 -14.68 -29.29
C TYR A 498 10.27 -13.71 -30.42
N ALA A 499 10.61 -12.42 -30.28
CA ALA A 499 10.42 -11.41 -31.30
C ALA A 499 11.15 -11.76 -32.61
N GLN A 500 12.35 -12.33 -32.50
CA GLN A 500 13.16 -12.73 -33.65
C GLN A 500 12.71 -14.07 -34.27
N GLN A 501 12.25 -15.02 -33.45
CA GLN A 501 12.08 -16.42 -33.84
C GLN A 501 10.73 -17.03 -33.39
N LYS A 502 9.64 -16.24 -33.46
CA LYS A 502 8.28 -16.63 -33.01
C LYS A 502 7.84 -18.04 -33.44
N LYS A 503 8.17 -18.47 -34.67
CA LYS A 503 7.81 -19.80 -35.21
C LYS A 503 8.44 -20.99 -34.48
N LYS A 504 9.54 -20.79 -33.74
CA LYS A 504 10.22 -21.85 -32.98
C LYS A 504 9.56 -22.15 -31.64
N PHE A 505 8.64 -21.30 -31.20
CA PHE A 505 7.93 -21.46 -29.93
C PHE A 505 6.64 -22.28 -30.13
N GLY A 506 6.30 -23.10 -29.15
CA GLY A 506 5.05 -23.85 -29.14
C GLY A 506 3.84 -22.93 -28.91
N LYS A 507 2.70 -23.26 -29.53
CA LYS A 507 1.48 -22.42 -29.53
C LYS A 507 1.06 -21.89 -28.16
N LYS A 508 1.12 -22.71 -27.10
CA LYS A 508 0.74 -22.30 -25.74
C LYS A 508 1.66 -21.23 -25.17
N LEU A 509 2.97 -21.38 -25.37
CA LEU A 509 3.97 -20.43 -24.91
C LEU A 509 3.93 -19.14 -25.73
N SER A 510 3.72 -19.24 -27.05
CA SER A 510 3.46 -18.07 -27.89
C SER A 510 2.24 -17.29 -27.43
N GLY A 511 1.14 -17.98 -27.12
CA GLY A 511 -0.06 -17.36 -26.56
C GLY A 511 0.20 -16.64 -25.24
N ALA A 512 0.93 -17.27 -24.31
CA ALA A 512 1.29 -16.63 -23.05
C ALA A 512 2.19 -15.40 -23.21
N LEU A 513 3.14 -15.43 -24.15
CA LEU A 513 4.00 -14.27 -24.44
C LEU A 513 3.23 -13.14 -25.14
N ASP A 514 2.31 -13.49 -26.06
CA ASP A 514 1.42 -12.52 -26.69
C ASP A 514 0.44 -11.89 -25.67
N ASP A 515 -0.10 -12.68 -24.73
CA ASP A 515 -0.95 -12.21 -23.63
C ASP A 515 -0.23 -11.17 -22.77
N LEU A 516 1.04 -11.42 -22.43
CA LEU A 516 1.87 -10.52 -21.62
C LEU A 516 2.31 -9.24 -22.38
N GLN A 517 2.27 -9.26 -23.71
CA GLN A 517 2.54 -8.09 -24.56
C GLN A 517 1.27 -7.30 -24.90
N GLY A 518 0.09 -7.91 -24.77
CA GLY A 518 -1.20 -7.26 -24.97
C GLY A 518 -1.70 -6.56 -23.69
N GLN A 519 -2.41 -5.44 -23.84
CA GLN A 519 -3.09 -4.75 -22.72
C GLN A 519 -4.36 -5.50 -22.23
N GLY A 520 -4.38 -6.83 -22.30
CA GLY A 520 -5.52 -7.66 -21.94
C GLY A 520 -5.63 -7.82 -20.43
N ARG A 521 -6.78 -7.47 -19.84
CA ARG A 521 -7.04 -7.53 -18.38
C ARG A 521 -7.03 -8.95 -17.76
N TRP A 522 -6.86 -10.01 -18.55
CA TRP A 522 -6.99 -11.39 -18.08
C TRP A 522 -5.89 -12.28 -18.65
N LEU A 523 -5.00 -12.76 -17.77
CA LEU A 523 -3.95 -13.71 -18.12
C LEU A 523 -4.51 -15.14 -18.11
N GLY A 524 -4.21 -15.92 -19.15
CA GLY A 524 -4.56 -17.33 -19.21
C GLY A 524 -3.86 -18.17 -18.13
N SER A 525 -4.44 -19.31 -17.77
CA SER A 525 -3.86 -20.22 -16.75
C SER A 525 -2.44 -20.71 -17.11
N PHE A 526 -2.13 -20.83 -18.40
CA PHE A 526 -0.80 -21.20 -18.86
C PHE A 526 0.22 -20.06 -18.66
N THR A 527 -0.21 -18.81 -18.78
CA THR A 527 0.62 -17.61 -18.55
C THR A 527 1.09 -17.54 -17.10
N TYR A 528 0.19 -17.80 -16.15
CA TYR A 528 0.56 -17.95 -14.73
C TYR A 528 1.56 -19.09 -14.49
N LEU A 529 1.40 -20.23 -15.16
CA LEU A 529 2.36 -21.35 -15.05
C LEU A 529 3.73 -20.99 -15.60
N PHE A 530 3.78 -20.28 -16.72
CA PHE A 530 5.01 -19.77 -17.32
C PHE A 530 5.73 -18.80 -16.38
N LEU A 531 5.04 -17.77 -15.88
CA LEU A 531 5.62 -16.80 -14.95
C LEU A 531 6.10 -17.47 -13.66
N LYS A 532 5.33 -18.43 -13.12
CA LYS A 532 5.71 -19.23 -11.95
C LYS A 532 7.04 -19.96 -12.16
N ASP A 533 7.17 -20.69 -13.27
CA ASP A 533 8.37 -21.49 -13.54
C ASP A 533 9.57 -20.58 -13.88
N LEU A 534 9.35 -19.45 -14.55
CA LEU A 534 10.39 -18.45 -14.81
C LEU A 534 10.91 -17.80 -13.51
N PHE A 535 10.00 -17.36 -12.63
CA PHE A 535 10.36 -16.79 -11.34
C PHE A 535 11.13 -17.79 -10.47
N ARG A 536 10.69 -19.05 -10.43
CA ARG A 536 11.41 -20.12 -9.70
C ARG A 536 12.78 -20.42 -10.30
N THR A 537 12.94 -20.23 -11.61
CA THR A 537 14.26 -20.37 -12.26
C THR A 537 15.20 -19.27 -11.77
N ALA A 538 14.74 -18.02 -11.70
CA ALA A 538 15.51 -16.92 -11.12
C ALA A 538 15.86 -17.15 -9.64
N ASP A 539 14.88 -17.52 -8.81
CA ASP A 539 15.09 -17.80 -7.38
C ASP A 539 16.07 -18.97 -7.16
N ASN A 540 15.98 -20.03 -7.97
CA ASN A 540 16.95 -21.12 -7.97
C ASN A 540 18.34 -20.69 -8.44
N GLY A 541 18.43 -19.75 -9.38
CA GLY A 541 19.68 -19.12 -9.79
C GLY A 541 20.36 -18.44 -8.60
N ILE A 542 19.63 -17.62 -7.84
CA ILE A 542 20.17 -16.97 -6.63
C ILE A 542 20.59 -18.01 -5.58
N ARG A 543 19.75 -19.01 -5.31
CA ARG A 543 20.04 -20.10 -4.35
C ARG A 543 21.31 -20.88 -4.66
N ALA A 544 21.54 -21.19 -5.94
CA ALA A 544 22.70 -21.96 -6.38
C ALA A 544 24.02 -21.25 -6.06
N CYS A 545 23.98 -19.93 -5.91
CA CYS A 545 25.15 -19.07 -5.69
C CYS A 545 25.42 -18.81 -4.21
N LEU A 546 24.53 -19.29 -3.33
CA LEU A 546 24.64 -19.26 -1.88
C LEU A 546 25.07 -20.65 -1.36
N PRO A 547 25.60 -20.77 -0.14
CA PRO A 547 26.13 -22.02 0.35
C PRO A 547 24.96 -22.91 0.69
N GLN A 548 25.06 -24.17 0.28
CA GLN A 548 24.00 -25.15 0.47
C GLN A 548 23.61 -25.30 1.96
N SER A 549 22.30 -25.18 2.21
CA SER A 549 21.62 -25.27 3.50
C SER A 549 20.14 -25.62 3.27
N GLN A 550 19.36 -25.83 4.34
CA GLN A 550 17.91 -25.98 4.21
C GLN A 550 17.24 -24.72 3.62
N ILE A 551 17.78 -23.53 3.92
CA ILE A 551 17.26 -22.23 3.49
C ILE A 551 17.50 -22.01 2.00
N THR A 552 18.68 -22.41 1.51
CA THR A 552 19.19 -22.15 0.15
C THR A 552 19.04 -23.35 -0.79
N ARG A 553 18.39 -24.43 -0.35
CA ARG A 553 18.13 -25.58 -1.22
C ARG A 553 17.25 -25.18 -2.40
N SER A 554 17.60 -25.65 -3.59
CA SER A 554 16.83 -25.42 -4.81
C SER A 554 15.40 -25.97 -4.70
N LEU A 555 14.48 -25.24 -5.28
CA LEU A 555 13.06 -25.54 -5.34
C LEU A 555 12.75 -26.57 -6.40
N LYS A 556 11.76 -27.41 -6.13
CA LYS A 556 11.25 -28.37 -7.11
C LYS A 556 10.59 -27.63 -8.27
N MET A 557 11.07 -27.92 -9.46
CA MET A 557 10.57 -27.39 -10.73
C MET A 557 9.76 -28.47 -11.45
N GLU A 558 8.55 -28.14 -11.91
CA GLU A 558 7.76 -29.03 -12.77
C GLU A 558 7.96 -28.74 -14.26
N GLU A 559 8.50 -27.55 -14.60
CA GLU A 559 8.75 -27.05 -15.96
C GLU A 559 7.54 -27.07 -16.92
N LYS A 560 6.32 -27.15 -16.39
CA LYS A 560 5.08 -27.16 -17.19
C LYS A 560 4.89 -25.84 -17.96
N GLY A 561 5.37 -24.73 -17.40
CA GLY A 561 5.36 -23.41 -18.02
C GLY A 561 6.35 -23.24 -19.17
N PHE A 562 7.36 -24.11 -19.29
CA PHE A 562 8.35 -24.09 -20.36
C PHE A 562 8.04 -25.05 -21.52
N VAL A 563 6.85 -25.64 -21.54
CA VAL A 563 6.40 -26.50 -22.63
C VAL A 563 6.33 -25.69 -23.93
N GLY A 564 7.10 -26.11 -24.93
CA GLY A 564 7.21 -25.41 -26.21
C GLY A 564 8.33 -24.36 -26.27
N MET A 565 9.18 -24.26 -25.25
CA MET A 565 10.38 -23.43 -25.29
C MET A 565 11.51 -24.10 -26.09
N PRO A 566 12.23 -23.37 -26.98
CA PRO A 566 13.39 -23.91 -27.68
C PRO A 566 14.46 -24.44 -26.72
N LYS A 567 15.04 -25.60 -27.01
CA LYS A 567 16.10 -26.21 -26.18
C LYS A 567 17.36 -25.33 -26.02
N PRO A 568 17.88 -24.68 -27.09
CA PRO A 568 19.04 -23.79 -26.95
C PRO A 568 18.76 -22.67 -25.95
N LEU A 569 17.59 -22.02 -26.07
CA LEU A 569 17.18 -20.97 -25.15
C LEU A 569 17.14 -21.44 -23.69
N LYS A 570 16.66 -22.66 -23.41
CA LYS A 570 16.72 -23.21 -22.04
C LYS A 570 18.15 -23.30 -21.50
N SER A 571 19.11 -23.73 -22.33
CA SER A 571 20.53 -23.79 -21.95
C SER A 571 21.06 -22.39 -21.66
N ASP A 572 20.77 -21.44 -22.55
CA ASP A 572 21.21 -20.06 -22.43
C ASP A 572 20.67 -19.41 -21.14
N LEU A 573 19.42 -19.69 -20.76
CA LEU A 573 18.83 -19.20 -19.50
C LEU A 573 19.58 -19.75 -18.27
N HIS A 574 19.97 -21.03 -18.29
CA HIS A 574 20.76 -21.62 -17.21
C HIS A 574 22.16 -21.00 -17.11
N GLU A 575 22.79 -20.71 -18.25
CA GLU A 575 24.08 -20.00 -18.31
C GLU A 575 23.95 -18.56 -17.78
N THR A 576 22.87 -17.85 -18.15
CA THR A 576 22.56 -16.52 -17.61
C THR A 576 22.43 -16.56 -16.08
N CYS A 577 21.71 -17.53 -15.52
CA CYS A 577 21.61 -17.70 -14.06
C CYS A 577 22.99 -17.95 -13.41
N ALA A 578 23.82 -18.80 -14.01
CA ALA A 578 25.15 -19.11 -13.50
C ALA A 578 26.07 -17.89 -13.53
N SER A 579 26.07 -17.14 -14.64
CA SER A 579 26.86 -15.92 -14.82
C SER A 579 26.43 -14.82 -13.86
N TYR A 580 25.11 -14.56 -13.74
CA TYR A 580 24.56 -13.61 -12.78
C TYR A 580 25.01 -13.94 -11.35
N GLY A 581 24.96 -15.24 -11.03
CA GLY A 581 25.42 -15.80 -9.78
C GLY A 581 26.88 -15.52 -9.38
N GLN A 582 27.75 -15.58 -10.39
CA GLN A 582 29.18 -15.28 -10.23
C GLN A 582 29.42 -13.77 -10.09
N SER A 583 28.60 -12.94 -10.73
CA SER A 583 28.71 -11.47 -10.63
C SER A 583 28.30 -10.91 -9.25
N LEU A 584 27.53 -11.68 -8.46
CA LEU A 584 27.11 -11.27 -7.11
C LEU A 584 28.29 -11.13 -6.15
N SER A 585 28.47 -9.90 -5.63
CA SER A 585 29.53 -9.58 -4.68
C SER A 585 29.41 -10.38 -3.36
N LEU A 586 30.55 -10.59 -2.70
CA LEU A 586 30.57 -11.21 -1.37
C LEU A 586 29.77 -10.39 -0.35
N MET A 587 29.79 -9.06 -0.47
CA MET A 587 29.01 -8.15 0.39
C MET A 587 27.50 -8.38 0.24
N THR A 588 27.00 -8.47 -0.99
CA THR A 588 25.59 -8.77 -1.27
C THR A 588 25.19 -10.13 -0.69
N LYS A 589 26.04 -11.15 -0.86
CA LYS A 589 25.79 -12.49 -0.30
C LYS A 589 25.76 -12.47 1.23
N LYS A 590 26.64 -11.71 1.88
CA LYS A 590 26.65 -11.53 3.34
C LYS A 590 25.37 -10.81 3.82
N GLN A 591 24.98 -9.74 3.14
CA GLN A 591 23.80 -8.95 3.48
C GLN A 591 22.52 -9.79 3.46
N ILE A 592 22.37 -10.70 2.49
CA ILE A 592 21.24 -11.64 2.44
C ILE A 592 21.07 -12.39 3.78
N PHE A 593 22.14 -12.93 4.35
CA PHE A 593 22.06 -13.68 5.61
C PHE A 593 21.99 -12.80 6.86
N GLN A 594 22.38 -11.53 6.78
CA GLN A 594 22.24 -10.58 7.87
C GLN A 594 20.78 -10.13 8.04
N GLU A 595 20.04 -9.99 6.93
CA GLU A 595 18.62 -9.64 6.92
C GLU A 595 17.70 -10.79 7.36
N LEU A 596 18.18 -12.04 7.34
CA LEU A 596 17.40 -13.19 7.80
C LEU A 596 17.31 -13.27 9.33
N PRO A 597 16.25 -13.88 9.89
CA PRO A 597 16.20 -14.20 11.31
C PRO A 597 17.42 -15.02 11.73
N GLN A 598 18.13 -14.53 12.75
CA GLN A 598 19.35 -15.16 13.23
C GLN A 598 18.99 -16.47 13.94
N THR A 599 19.22 -17.57 13.25
CA THR A 599 19.02 -18.93 13.72
C THR A 599 20.35 -19.68 13.64
N PRO A 600 20.49 -20.83 14.32
CA PRO A 600 21.75 -21.56 14.32
C PRO A 600 22.14 -22.02 12.90
N GLN A 601 21.14 -22.26 12.04
CA GLN A 601 21.36 -22.61 10.65
C GLN A 601 21.86 -21.42 9.80
N VAL A 602 21.32 -20.23 10.01
CA VAL A 602 21.77 -18.99 9.33
C VAL A 602 23.20 -18.65 9.74
N GLU A 603 23.50 -18.71 11.04
CA GLU A 603 24.84 -18.46 11.58
C GLU A 603 25.89 -19.43 11.03
N LEU A 604 25.55 -20.73 10.93
CA LEU A 604 26.43 -21.73 10.33
C LEU A 604 26.73 -21.43 8.86
N VAL A 605 25.78 -20.87 8.13
CA VAL A 605 25.96 -20.47 6.73
C VAL A 605 26.80 -19.20 6.63
N GLN A 606 26.61 -18.23 7.53
CA GLN A 606 27.44 -17.02 7.62
C GLN A 606 28.92 -17.38 7.83
N LEU A 607 29.25 -18.36 8.68
CA LEU A 607 30.63 -18.83 8.89
C LEU A 607 31.34 -19.28 7.60
N LYS A 608 30.60 -19.74 6.59
CA LYS A 608 31.19 -20.15 5.30
C LYS A 608 31.66 -18.97 4.45
N PHE A 609 31.19 -17.75 4.75
CA PHE A 609 31.53 -16.52 4.04
C PHE A 609 32.42 -15.58 4.83
N THR A 610 32.57 -15.83 6.12
CA THR A 610 33.33 -14.97 7.02
C THR A 610 34.72 -15.55 7.19
N THR A 611 35.70 -14.92 6.58
CA THR A 611 37.13 -15.22 6.75
C THR A 611 37.76 -14.43 7.89
N GLU A 612 37.14 -13.32 8.30
CA GLU A 612 37.67 -12.46 9.34
C GLU A 612 37.46 -13.06 10.75
N PRO A 613 38.54 -13.28 11.54
CA PRO A 613 38.47 -13.89 12.86
C PRO A 613 37.49 -13.21 13.83
N ALA A 614 37.46 -11.87 13.84
CA ALA A 614 36.59 -11.10 14.73
C ALA A 614 35.10 -11.36 14.44
N GLU A 615 34.73 -11.40 13.16
CA GLU A 615 33.36 -11.66 12.73
C GLU A 615 32.95 -13.13 12.95
N GLN A 616 33.88 -14.08 12.78
CA GLN A 616 33.64 -15.50 13.10
C GLN A 616 33.26 -15.67 14.58
N ILE A 617 33.93 -14.95 15.47
CA ILE A 617 33.64 -15.00 16.91
C ILE A 617 32.30 -14.36 17.23
N LYS A 618 31.97 -13.23 16.60
CA LYS A 618 30.63 -12.63 16.74
C LYS A 618 29.53 -13.61 16.34
N VAL A 619 29.76 -14.49 15.36
CA VAL A 619 28.81 -15.55 15.01
C VAL A 619 28.67 -16.58 16.14
N PHE A 620 29.77 -17.08 16.71
CA PHE A 620 29.71 -18.01 17.85
C PHE A 620 29.04 -17.39 19.09
N GLN A 621 29.33 -16.12 19.39
CA GLN A 621 28.72 -15.39 20.51
C GLN A 621 27.21 -15.17 20.33
N ARG A 622 26.75 -14.91 19.10
CA ARG A 622 25.31 -14.82 18.79
C ARG A 622 24.64 -16.19 18.88
N ALA A 623 25.28 -17.24 18.35
CA ALA A 623 24.79 -18.61 18.44
C ALA A 623 24.66 -19.10 19.88
N ALA A 624 25.58 -18.70 20.76
CA ALA A 624 25.59 -19.06 22.17
C ALA A 624 24.36 -18.56 22.95
N LYS A 625 23.70 -17.50 22.47
CA LYS A 625 22.49 -16.94 23.10
C LYS A 625 21.22 -17.73 22.76
N GLN A 626 21.29 -18.69 21.84
CA GLN A 626 20.13 -19.40 21.31
C GLN A 626 19.95 -20.78 21.98
N GLU A 627 18.71 -21.22 22.18
CA GLU A 627 18.41 -22.53 22.80
C GLU A 627 19.05 -23.72 22.07
N LYS A 628 19.23 -23.59 20.75
CA LYS A 628 19.77 -24.62 19.86
C LYS A 628 21.28 -24.50 19.60
N TYR A 629 22.03 -23.88 20.52
CA TYR A 629 23.48 -23.70 20.38
C TYR A 629 24.26 -25.03 20.26
N ARG A 630 23.88 -26.06 21.03
CA ARG A 630 24.52 -27.38 20.94
C ARG A 630 24.44 -27.96 19.53
N THR A 631 23.30 -27.85 18.86
CA THR A 631 23.13 -28.34 17.49
C THR A 631 24.02 -27.60 16.50
N PHE A 632 24.17 -26.28 16.66
CA PHE A 632 25.14 -25.50 15.87
C PHE A 632 26.57 -26.01 16.05
N LEU A 633 27.04 -26.21 17.28
CA LEU A 633 28.39 -26.71 17.55
C LEU A 633 28.61 -28.11 16.95
N MET A 634 27.59 -28.96 17.01
CA MET A 634 27.62 -30.29 16.40
C MET A 634 27.70 -30.21 14.87
N ASP A 635 27.00 -29.26 14.25
CA ASP A 635 27.03 -29.05 12.81
C ASP A 635 28.35 -28.43 12.31
N VAL A 636 28.93 -27.49 13.08
CA VAL A 636 30.28 -26.95 12.84
C VAL A 636 31.30 -28.09 12.87
N TRP A 637 31.18 -28.98 13.85
CA TRP A 637 32.03 -30.18 13.96
C TRP A 637 31.83 -31.16 12.81
N ALA A 638 30.57 -31.47 12.45
CA ALA A 638 30.24 -32.50 11.47
C ALA A 638 30.63 -32.11 10.04
N LYS A 639 30.68 -30.82 9.71
CA LYS A 639 31.11 -30.31 8.39
C LYS A 639 32.62 -30.11 8.29
N ALA A 640 33.37 -31.01 8.94
CA ALA A 640 34.82 -30.99 9.22
C ALA A 640 35.75 -30.65 8.05
N ASN A 641 35.33 -30.88 6.81
CA ASN A 641 36.19 -30.70 5.61
C ASN A 641 35.95 -29.35 4.90
N LYS A 642 35.00 -28.53 5.36
CA LYS A 642 34.60 -27.27 4.68
C LYS A 642 34.77 -26.02 5.55
N LEU A 643 35.25 -26.17 6.79
CA LEU A 643 35.50 -25.07 7.72
C LEU A 643 36.93 -25.18 8.27
N PRO A 644 37.58 -24.05 8.58
CA PRO A 644 38.91 -24.03 9.17
C PRO A 644 39.02 -24.86 10.45
N THR A 645 40.20 -25.46 10.67
CA THR A 645 40.48 -26.39 11.77
C THR A 645 40.31 -25.73 13.14
N GLU A 646 40.73 -24.48 13.27
CA GLU A 646 40.61 -23.64 14.45
C GLU A 646 39.15 -23.43 14.88
N LEU A 647 38.21 -23.28 13.96
CA LEU A 647 36.77 -23.17 14.27
C LEU A 647 36.19 -24.49 14.80
N ARG A 648 36.72 -25.63 14.34
CA ARG A 648 36.33 -26.95 14.84
C ARG A 648 36.85 -27.17 16.26
N LEU A 649 38.09 -26.76 16.52
CA LEU A 649 38.66 -26.78 17.87
C LEU A 649 37.89 -25.86 18.80
N LEU A 650 37.47 -24.67 18.33
CA LEU A 650 36.63 -23.76 19.09
C LEU A 650 35.28 -24.39 19.44
N ALA A 651 34.66 -25.09 18.50
CA ALA A 651 33.41 -25.83 18.77
C ALA A 651 33.60 -26.94 19.82
N VAL A 652 34.76 -27.57 19.90
CA VAL A 652 35.10 -28.57 20.93
C VAL A 652 35.26 -27.91 22.31
N CYS A 653 35.94 -26.76 22.39
CA CYS A 653 36.04 -25.96 23.60
C CYS A 653 34.65 -25.57 24.13
N GLU A 654 33.78 -25.10 23.25
CA GLU A 654 32.39 -24.75 23.59
C GLU A 654 31.55 -25.96 24.03
N LEU A 655 31.68 -27.12 23.37
CA LEU A 655 31.04 -28.36 23.80
C LEU A 655 31.53 -28.80 25.19
N LYS A 656 32.80 -28.55 25.52
CA LYS A 656 33.36 -28.79 26.85
C LYS A 656 32.76 -27.84 27.88
N ARG A 657 32.64 -26.54 27.58
CA ARG A 657 31.97 -25.54 28.44
C ARG A 657 30.53 -25.93 28.77
N LEU A 658 29.79 -26.43 27.77
CA LEU A 658 28.41 -26.94 27.94
C LEU A 658 28.32 -28.30 28.66
N ARG A 659 29.46 -28.92 29.04
CA ARG A 659 29.52 -30.29 29.59
C ARG A 659 28.88 -31.34 28.68
N LYS A 660 28.96 -31.15 27.36
CA LYS A 660 28.40 -32.06 26.32
C LYS A 660 29.47 -32.68 25.42
N LEU A 661 30.76 -32.51 25.74
CA LEU A 661 31.86 -33.12 24.99
C LEU A 661 31.98 -34.62 25.30
N THR A 662 32.01 -35.44 24.25
CA THR A 662 32.20 -36.89 24.31
C THR A 662 33.68 -37.27 24.13
N ALA A 663 34.11 -38.38 24.73
CA ALA A 663 35.49 -38.89 24.62
C ALA A 663 35.95 -39.12 23.16
N ASP A 664 35.05 -39.60 22.29
CA ASP A 664 35.33 -39.83 20.88
C ASP A 664 35.68 -38.52 20.13
N LYS A 665 34.86 -37.48 20.28
CA LYS A 665 35.14 -36.13 19.75
C LYS A 665 36.44 -35.53 20.28
N LEU A 666 36.77 -35.75 21.56
CA LEU A 666 38.04 -35.31 22.12
C LEU A 666 39.22 -36.00 21.43
N LYS A 667 39.14 -37.32 21.22
CA LYS A 667 40.16 -38.08 20.48
C LYS A 667 40.33 -37.56 19.06
N GLN A 668 39.23 -37.32 18.35
CA GLN A 668 39.26 -36.76 17.01
C GLN A 668 39.82 -35.32 16.97
N ALA A 669 39.56 -34.50 18.00
CA ALA A 669 40.10 -33.15 18.09
C ALA A 669 41.62 -33.12 18.28
N LYS A 670 42.17 -34.05 19.07
CA LYS A 670 43.62 -34.19 19.25
C LYS A 670 44.36 -34.44 17.94
N ASN A 671 43.74 -35.19 17.01
CA ASN A 671 44.32 -35.45 15.69
C ASN A 671 44.39 -34.20 14.79
N LEU A 672 43.69 -33.12 15.14
CA LEU A 672 43.72 -31.84 14.41
C LEU A 672 44.79 -30.89 14.95
N VAL A 673 45.34 -31.19 16.12
CA VAL A 673 46.36 -30.40 16.79
C VAL A 673 47.73 -30.98 16.42
N TYR A 674 48.72 -30.12 16.22
CA TYR A 674 50.08 -30.56 15.93
C TYR A 674 50.57 -31.51 17.04
N PRO A 675 51.24 -32.64 16.75
CA PRO A 675 51.57 -33.66 17.74
C PRO A 675 52.25 -33.12 19.00
N ALA A 676 53.21 -32.20 18.84
CA ALA A 676 53.92 -31.57 19.97
C ALA A 676 53.05 -30.65 20.84
N ASN A 677 51.90 -30.19 20.33
CA ASN A 677 50.97 -29.31 21.01
C ASN A 677 49.81 -30.03 21.71
N GLN A 678 49.68 -31.35 21.55
CA GLN A 678 48.53 -32.11 22.08
C GLN A 678 48.40 -32.00 23.60
N ALA A 679 49.52 -32.10 24.33
CA ALA A 679 49.53 -31.92 25.79
C ALA A 679 49.07 -30.51 26.20
N ARG A 680 49.47 -29.47 25.46
CA ARG A 680 49.09 -28.08 25.70
C ARG A 680 47.59 -27.85 25.47
N PHE A 681 47.02 -28.50 24.44
CA PHE A 681 45.59 -28.47 24.17
C PHE A 681 44.77 -29.18 25.26
N GLU A 682 45.24 -30.33 25.76
CA GLU A 682 44.59 -31.04 26.87
C GLU A 682 44.63 -30.23 28.17
N ASP A 683 45.74 -29.58 28.45
CA ASP A 683 45.87 -28.74 29.63
C ASP A 683 44.90 -27.55 29.57
N TYR A 684 44.81 -26.91 28.40
CA TYR A 684 43.85 -25.83 28.14
C TYR A 684 42.40 -26.27 28.38
N LEU A 685 41.98 -27.41 27.81
CA LEU A 685 40.64 -27.99 27.98
C LEU A 685 40.29 -28.35 29.44
N THR A 686 41.30 -28.59 30.27
CA THR A 686 41.13 -29.05 31.65
C THR A 686 41.19 -27.90 32.65
N LYS A 687 42.09 -26.94 32.46
CA LYS A 687 42.41 -25.89 33.45
C LYS A 687 41.88 -24.49 33.08
N GLU A 688 41.68 -24.20 31.79
CA GLU A 688 41.48 -22.82 31.31
C GLU A 688 40.18 -22.61 30.51
N VAL A 689 39.68 -23.62 29.80
CA VAL A 689 38.49 -23.50 28.94
C VAL A 689 37.24 -23.01 29.69
N SER A 690 37.07 -23.38 30.97
CA SER A 690 35.95 -22.92 31.78
C SER A 690 36.06 -21.47 32.28
N LYS A 691 37.23 -20.83 32.12
CA LYS A 691 37.53 -19.49 32.65
C LYS A 691 37.43 -18.38 31.61
N HIS A 692 37.59 -18.71 30.33
CA HIS A 692 37.56 -17.73 29.24
C HIS A 692 36.26 -17.84 28.44
N ALA A 693 35.69 -16.70 28.05
CA ALA A 693 34.61 -16.65 27.06
C ALA A 693 35.19 -16.71 25.64
N THR A 694 34.37 -17.13 24.68
CA THR A 694 34.72 -17.17 23.25
C THR A 694 35.27 -15.81 22.81
N SER A 695 36.56 -15.74 22.48
CA SER A 695 37.29 -14.48 22.25
C SER A 695 38.37 -14.62 21.18
N LEU A 696 38.79 -13.48 20.59
CA LEU A 696 39.80 -13.45 19.52
C LEU A 696 41.09 -14.13 19.93
N ALA A 697 41.54 -13.86 21.17
CA ALA A 697 42.72 -14.47 21.76
C ALA A 697 42.60 -16.00 21.88
N GLU A 698 41.41 -16.53 22.15
CA GLU A 698 41.19 -17.99 22.16
C GLU A 698 41.31 -18.58 20.75
N LEU A 699 40.72 -17.94 19.75
CA LEU A 699 40.82 -18.41 18.37
C LEU A 699 42.26 -18.33 17.84
N GLU A 700 43.02 -17.28 18.17
CA GLU A 700 44.45 -17.16 17.86
C GLU A 700 45.28 -18.25 18.55
N PHE A 701 45.00 -18.54 19.83
CA PHE A 701 45.63 -19.62 20.56
C PHE A 701 45.37 -20.98 19.89
N LEU A 702 44.12 -21.28 19.56
CA LEU A 702 43.75 -22.52 18.86
C LEU A 702 44.40 -22.61 17.48
N THR A 703 44.52 -21.49 16.77
CA THR A 703 45.24 -21.43 15.49
C THR A 703 46.71 -21.78 15.67
N ASN A 704 47.38 -21.28 16.72
CA ASN A 704 48.77 -21.59 17.00
C ASN A 704 48.99 -23.07 17.38
N LEU A 705 48.02 -23.72 18.02
CA LEU A 705 48.12 -25.16 18.35
C LEU A 705 48.15 -26.07 17.10
N THR A 706 47.62 -25.60 15.96
CA THR A 706 47.67 -26.34 14.70
C THR A 706 49.03 -26.23 13.99
N LYS A 707 49.93 -25.36 14.45
CA LYS A 707 51.25 -25.10 13.85
C LYS A 707 52.38 -25.69 14.70
N PRO A 708 53.53 -26.06 14.10
CA PRO A 708 54.71 -26.49 14.86
C PRO A 708 55.22 -25.36 15.77
N ILE A 709 55.63 -25.70 17.00
CA ILE A 709 56.33 -24.77 17.90
C ILE A 709 57.71 -24.49 17.29
N ARG A 710 58.02 -23.24 16.93
CA ARG A 710 59.40 -22.84 16.61
C ARG A 710 60.21 -22.88 17.91
N GLN A 711 61.27 -23.69 17.94
CA GLN A 711 62.24 -23.63 19.03
C GLN A 711 63.07 -22.36 18.84
N GLU A 712 63.10 -21.48 19.85
CA GLU A 712 64.08 -20.40 19.89
C GLU A 712 65.47 -21.03 20.08
N ILE A 713 66.34 -20.87 19.09
CA ILE A 713 67.75 -21.23 19.24
C ILE A 713 68.37 -20.17 20.16
N HIS A 714 68.60 -20.54 21.42
CA HIS A 714 69.44 -19.73 22.31
C HIS A 714 70.90 -19.83 21.85
N LEU A 715 71.30 -18.91 20.98
CA LEU A 715 72.71 -18.70 20.65
C LEU A 715 73.48 -18.31 21.93
N ASN A 716 74.46 -19.13 22.31
CA ASN A 716 75.27 -18.89 23.48
C ASN A 716 76.20 -17.69 23.24
N GLN A 717 75.83 -16.53 23.80
CA GLN A 717 76.59 -15.28 23.67
C GLN A 717 78.06 -15.42 24.08
N GLN A 718 78.39 -16.32 25.02
CA GLN A 718 79.79 -16.56 25.42
C GLN A 718 80.58 -17.30 24.34
N LYS A 719 79.95 -18.20 23.58
CA LYS A 719 80.58 -18.84 22.42
C LYS A 719 80.74 -17.85 21.27
N ILE A 720 79.78 -16.93 21.08
CA ILE A 720 79.88 -15.87 20.07
C ILE A 720 81.02 -14.92 20.42
N THR A 721 81.14 -14.46 21.68
CA THR A 721 82.26 -13.59 22.08
C THR A 721 83.59 -14.31 22.01
N HIS A 722 83.66 -15.58 22.39
CA HIS A 722 84.87 -16.38 22.24
C HIS A 722 85.25 -16.57 20.76
N SER A 723 84.28 -16.81 19.87
CA SER A 723 84.53 -16.94 18.43
C SER A 723 84.90 -15.60 17.79
N ALA A 724 84.31 -14.49 18.24
CA ALA A 724 84.68 -13.14 17.80
C ALA A 724 86.09 -12.77 18.27
N GLN A 725 86.47 -13.12 19.50
CA GLN A 725 87.83 -12.94 20.01
C GLN A 725 88.84 -13.82 19.27
N ALA A 726 88.50 -15.07 18.97
CA ALA A 726 89.34 -15.95 18.16
C ALA A 726 89.50 -15.41 16.74
N LEU A 727 88.44 -14.85 16.15
CA LEU A 727 88.47 -14.19 14.85
C LEU A 727 89.35 -12.93 14.89
N ASP A 728 89.18 -12.04 15.87
CA ASP A 728 90.03 -10.85 16.05
C ASP A 728 91.50 -11.21 16.24
N GLN A 729 91.79 -12.27 17.01
CA GLN A 729 93.15 -12.78 17.17
C GLN A 729 93.70 -13.32 15.85
N THR A 730 92.88 -13.99 15.05
CA THR A 730 93.27 -14.51 13.74
C THR A 730 93.48 -13.38 12.73
N VAL A 731 92.64 -12.34 12.77
CA VAL A 731 92.77 -11.11 11.96
C VAL A 731 94.00 -10.31 12.37
N GLN A 732 94.31 -10.21 13.66
CA GLN A 732 95.57 -9.61 14.15
C GLN A 732 96.78 -10.41 13.69
N LEU A 733 96.74 -11.75 13.79
CA LEU A 733 97.80 -12.62 13.28
C LEU A 733 97.99 -12.46 11.76
N LEU A 734 96.90 -12.30 10.99
CA LEU A 734 96.94 -12.03 9.55
C LEU A 734 97.50 -10.64 9.24
N ASN A 735 97.11 -9.60 9.98
CA ASN A 735 97.67 -8.25 9.85
C ASN A 735 99.17 -8.20 10.20
N ASP A 736 99.61 -8.99 11.18
CA ASP A 736 101.01 -9.13 11.55
C ASP A 736 101.82 -9.91 10.50
N TYR A 737 101.19 -10.81 9.75
CA TYR A 737 101.85 -11.65 8.74
C TYR A 737 101.87 -11.04 7.33
N VAL A 738 100.84 -10.27 6.96
CA VAL A 738 100.67 -9.72 5.60
C VAL A 738 100.98 -8.21 5.54
N GLY A 739 101.10 -7.54 6.68
CA GLY A 739 101.22 -6.08 6.75
C GLY A 739 99.85 -5.40 6.51
N PRO A 740 99.67 -4.16 6.98
CA PRO A 740 98.38 -3.47 6.88
C PRO A 740 97.98 -3.33 5.41
N ILE A 741 96.81 -3.86 5.06
CA ILE A 741 96.18 -3.58 3.77
C ILE A 741 95.68 -2.14 3.85
N ASP A 742 96.27 -1.26 3.03
CA ASP A 742 95.84 0.14 2.91
C ASP A 742 94.34 0.23 2.58
N GLU A 743 93.59 0.81 3.52
CA GLU A 743 92.20 1.21 3.37
C GLU A 743 92.08 2.42 2.42
N GLU A 744 92.34 2.24 1.13
CA GLU A 744 91.98 3.23 0.12
C GLU A 744 91.00 2.67 -0.93
N LYS A 745 89.78 3.22 -0.86
CA LYS A 745 88.62 3.12 -1.78
C LYS A 745 87.60 2.03 -1.47
N VAL A 746 86.82 2.27 -0.42
CA VAL A 746 85.40 1.90 -0.39
C VAL A 746 84.60 3.21 -0.26
N PRO A 747 83.82 3.63 -1.27
CA PRO A 747 82.96 4.80 -1.14
C PRO A 747 81.77 4.49 -0.23
N GLU A 748 81.54 5.37 0.75
CA GLU A 748 80.31 5.46 1.53
C GLU A 748 79.11 5.63 0.60
N ALA A 749 78.12 4.73 0.71
CA ALA A 749 76.80 4.92 0.14
C ALA A 749 75.76 4.76 1.26
N GLU A 750 75.23 5.90 1.69
CA GLU A 750 74.09 6.03 2.58
C GLU A 750 72.83 5.34 2.02
N GLU A 751 71.98 4.91 2.96
CA GLU A 751 70.72 4.22 2.79
C GLU A 751 69.79 4.83 1.72
N LYS A 752 69.38 3.99 0.76
CA LYS A 752 68.11 4.15 0.05
C LYS A 752 67.26 2.90 0.20
N THR A 753 66.26 3.02 1.06
CA THR A 753 65.06 2.20 1.05
C THR A 753 64.35 2.36 -0.28
N SER A 754 64.39 1.32 -1.12
CA SER A 754 63.41 1.15 -2.19
C SER A 754 63.23 -0.33 -2.50
N LYS A 755 61.99 -0.80 -2.34
CA LYS A 755 61.48 -2.06 -2.92
C LYS A 755 61.71 -2.04 -4.43
N PRO A 756 61.97 -3.20 -5.04
CA PRO A 756 61.14 -3.57 -6.18
C PRO A 756 60.75 -5.06 -6.25
N SER A 757 59.46 -5.25 -6.54
CA SER A 757 58.88 -6.15 -7.54
C SER A 757 59.74 -7.26 -8.19
N THR A 758 59.19 -8.48 -8.07
CA THR A 758 59.09 -9.59 -9.06
C THR A 758 60.23 -9.83 -10.05
N PRO A 759 60.84 -11.04 -10.04
CA PRO A 759 61.54 -11.59 -11.19
C PRO A 759 60.64 -12.50 -12.02
N THR A 760 60.51 -12.13 -13.29
CA THR A 760 60.09 -12.99 -14.39
C THR A 760 61.17 -14.03 -14.66
N LYS A 761 60.76 -15.28 -14.91
CA LYS A 761 61.58 -16.37 -15.46
C LYS A 761 62.24 -15.96 -16.78
N SER A 762 63.55 -16.20 -16.91
CA SER A 762 64.15 -17.31 -17.69
C SER A 762 65.52 -16.89 -18.24
N GLU A 763 66.57 -17.61 -17.86
CA GLU A 763 67.51 -18.26 -18.79
C GLU A 763 68.35 -19.29 -18.01
N GLU A 764 68.49 -20.46 -18.63
CA GLU A 764 69.01 -21.72 -18.11
C GLU A 764 70.54 -21.81 -18.19
N SER A 765 71.03 -22.88 -17.55
CA SER A 765 72.20 -23.69 -17.91
C SER A 765 73.56 -23.25 -17.35
N GLU A 766 73.90 -23.82 -16.18
CA GLU A 766 75.16 -24.57 -15.97
C GLU A 766 75.24 -25.33 -14.61
N SER A 767 74.44 -25.00 -13.58
CA SER A 767 74.65 -25.56 -12.23
C SER A 767 74.04 -26.95 -11.91
N SER A 768 73.01 -27.41 -12.64
CA SER A 768 72.28 -28.63 -12.24
C SER A 768 73.04 -29.94 -12.46
N SER A 769 74.13 -29.95 -13.24
CA SER A 769 74.93 -31.16 -13.47
C SER A 769 75.82 -31.51 -12.26
N SER A 770 76.42 -30.50 -11.62
CA SER A 770 77.36 -30.70 -10.50
C SER A 770 76.67 -31.20 -9.24
N SER A 771 75.45 -30.72 -8.95
CA SER A 771 74.66 -31.13 -7.78
C SER A 771 74.20 -32.58 -7.88
N LEU A 772 73.77 -33.02 -9.07
CA LEU A 772 73.34 -34.39 -9.32
C LEU A 772 74.50 -35.39 -9.29
N ASP A 773 75.69 -34.99 -9.74
CA ASP A 773 76.89 -35.83 -9.70
C ASP A 773 77.37 -36.06 -8.25
N LEU A 774 77.28 -35.05 -7.38
CA LEU A 774 77.58 -35.24 -5.95
C LEU A 774 76.55 -36.17 -5.28
N LEU A 775 75.25 -36.03 -5.59
CA LEU A 775 74.22 -36.90 -5.05
C LEU A 775 74.41 -38.37 -5.47
N LYS A 776 74.82 -38.64 -6.71
CA LYS A 776 75.22 -39.98 -7.17
C LYS A 776 76.36 -40.55 -6.32
N GLU A 777 77.41 -39.75 -6.13
CA GLU A 777 78.59 -40.20 -5.39
C GLU A 777 78.26 -40.47 -3.90
N LEU A 778 77.39 -39.65 -3.31
CA LEU A 778 76.91 -39.84 -1.94
C LEU A 778 75.97 -41.05 -1.80
N LEU A 779 75.14 -41.35 -2.81
CA LEU A 779 74.30 -42.56 -2.84
C LEU A 779 75.15 -43.85 -2.93
N GLU A 780 76.23 -43.83 -3.72
CA GLU A 780 77.14 -44.98 -3.87
C GLU A 780 78.02 -45.20 -2.63
N LYS A 781 78.68 -44.15 -2.13
CA LYS A 781 79.66 -44.25 -1.03
C LYS A 781 79.03 -44.16 0.36
N LYS A 782 77.76 -43.73 0.46
CA LYS A 782 77.00 -43.41 1.68
C LYS A 782 77.57 -42.24 2.52
N GLN A 783 78.89 -42.10 2.59
CA GLN A 783 79.58 -41.01 3.28
C GLN A 783 80.85 -40.66 2.50
N ILE A 784 81.13 -39.36 2.32
CA ILE A 784 82.36 -38.86 1.69
C ILE A 784 83.12 -38.00 2.72
N PRO A 785 84.44 -38.18 2.90
CA PRO A 785 85.22 -37.31 3.79
C PRO A 785 85.20 -35.85 3.34
N VAL A 786 85.15 -34.91 4.27
CA VAL A 786 85.13 -33.46 3.97
C VAL A 786 86.35 -33.03 3.13
N ALA A 787 87.50 -33.70 3.28
CA ALA A 787 88.70 -33.43 2.48
C ALA A 787 88.48 -33.66 0.95
N GLU A 788 87.65 -34.63 0.56
CA GLU A 788 87.31 -34.89 -0.84
C GLU A 788 86.34 -33.83 -1.38
N ILE A 789 85.36 -33.43 -0.55
CA ILE A 789 84.42 -32.34 -0.86
C ILE A 789 85.15 -31.00 -0.97
N ALA A 790 86.16 -30.75 -0.14
CA ALA A 790 87.00 -29.56 -0.22
C ALA A 790 87.78 -29.49 -1.53
N ALA A 791 88.23 -30.63 -2.07
CA ALA A 791 88.87 -30.65 -3.39
C ALA A 791 87.88 -30.39 -4.54
N LEU A 792 86.61 -30.77 -4.40
CA LEU A 792 85.55 -30.45 -5.36
C LEU A 792 85.14 -28.98 -5.28
N ALA A 793 84.93 -28.44 -4.09
CA ALA A 793 84.61 -27.03 -3.85
C ALA A 793 85.74 -26.10 -4.33
N LEU A 794 87.00 -26.48 -4.11
CA LEU A 794 88.16 -25.72 -4.59
C LEU A 794 88.23 -25.63 -6.12
N LYS A 795 87.77 -26.66 -6.86
CA LYS A 795 87.69 -26.60 -8.33
C LYS A 795 86.67 -25.56 -8.82
N GLN A 796 85.71 -25.21 -7.98
CA GLN A 796 84.70 -24.18 -8.24
C GLN A 796 85.03 -22.84 -7.57
N GLY A 797 86.16 -22.75 -6.85
CA GLY A 797 86.57 -21.54 -6.14
C GLY A 797 85.79 -21.28 -4.85
N GLU A 798 85.14 -22.30 -4.28
CA GLU A 798 84.24 -22.19 -3.13
C GLU A 798 84.77 -22.91 -1.89
N LEU A 799 84.25 -22.52 -0.72
CA LEU A 799 84.45 -23.25 0.53
C LEU A 799 83.49 -24.47 0.59
N PRO A 800 83.86 -25.57 1.28
CA PRO A 800 83.01 -26.77 1.40
C PRO A 800 81.61 -26.46 1.91
N ASP A 801 81.50 -25.61 2.94
CA ASP A 801 80.23 -25.19 3.53
C ASP A 801 79.34 -24.43 2.54
N THR A 802 79.95 -23.55 1.73
CA THR A 802 79.24 -22.79 0.69
C THR A 802 78.75 -23.72 -0.41
N TYR A 803 79.60 -24.65 -0.83
CA TYR A 803 79.27 -25.62 -1.88
C TYR A 803 78.11 -26.53 -1.48
N ILE A 804 78.11 -27.07 -0.25
CA ILE A 804 76.99 -27.87 0.28
C ILE A 804 75.73 -27.02 0.50
N ALA A 805 75.87 -25.77 0.96
CA ALA A 805 74.74 -24.87 1.13
C ALA A 805 74.03 -24.55 -0.20
N GLN A 806 74.78 -24.37 -1.30
CA GLN A 806 74.21 -24.16 -2.62
C GLN A 806 73.42 -25.38 -3.11
N ILE A 807 73.97 -26.58 -2.92
CA ILE A 807 73.29 -27.83 -3.27
C ILE A 807 72.01 -27.98 -2.47
N ASN A 808 72.06 -27.72 -1.15
CA ASN A 808 70.85 -27.73 -0.32
C ASN A 808 69.83 -26.69 -0.76
N GLN A 809 70.27 -25.50 -1.18
CA GLN A 809 69.40 -24.44 -1.66
C GLN A 809 68.69 -24.83 -2.97
N GLU A 810 69.33 -25.58 -3.86
CA GLU A 810 68.73 -26.08 -5.11
C GLU A 810 67.53 -27.00 -4.85
N PHE A 811 67.59 -27.81 -3.79
CA PHE A 811 66.51 -28.74 -3.43
C PHE A 811 65.59 -28.24 -2.31
N PHE A 812 65.88 -27.07 -1.72
CA PHE A 812 65.15 -26.54 -0.58
C PHE A 812 63.71 -26.17 -0.91
N GLU A 813 63.41 -25.68 -2.11
CA GLU A 813 62.03 -25.35 -2.51
C GLU A 813 61.12 -26.59 -2.55
N GLU A 814 61.68 -27.77 -2.82
CA GLU A 814 60.93 -29.02 -2.90
C GLU A 814 60.86 -29.76 -1.56
N LEU A 815 61.93 -29.74 -0.76
CA LEU A 815 62.02 -30.47 0.49
C LEU A 815 61.61 -29.65 1.72
N GLY A 816 61.82 -28.33 1.67
CA GLY A 816 61.70 -27.45 2.83
C GLY A 816 62.72 -27.74 3.94
N ASP A 817 63.77 -28.51 3.63
CA ASP A 817 64.80 -28.98 4.55
C ASP A 817 66.13 -29.24 3.83
N GLN A 818 67.22 -29.52 4.56
CA GLN A 818 68.53 -29.86 4.00
C GLN A 818 68.57 -31.31 3.49
N LEU A 819 69.01 -31.50 2.25
CA LEU A 819 69.18 -32.82 1.62
C LEU A 819 70.50 -33.48 2.01
N VAL A 820 71.59 -32.69 2.00
CA VAL A 820 72.96 -33.12 2.28
C VAL A 820 73.41 -32.51 3.60
N VAL A 821 73.88 -33.36 4.51
CA VAL A 821 74.37 -32.99 5.84
C VAL A 821 75.89 -33.13 5.86
N MET A 822 76.56 -32.21 6.53
CA MET A 822 77.99 -32.20 6.73
C MET A 822 78.33 -32.00 8.20
N ASP A 823 79.29 -32.77 8.70
CA ASP A 823 79.96 -32.57 9.99
C ASP A 823 81.47 -32.31 9.79
N ASP A 824 82.24 -32.26 10.88
CA ASP A 824 83.67 -31.94 10.84
C ASP A 824 84.53 -32.99 10.08
N GLU A 825 84.01 -34.20 9.84
CA GLU A 825 84.77 -35.30 9.22
C GLU A 825 84.16 -35.80 7.90
N LYS A 826 82.83 -35.71 7.71
CA LYS A 826 82.09 -36.40 6.64
C LYS A 826 80.89 -35.62 6.11
N VAL A 827 80.48 -35.99 4.89
CA VAL A 827 79.28 -35.51 4.18
C VAL A 827 78.43 -36.72 3.77
N TRP A 828 77.11 -36.65 4.00
CA TRP A 828 76.14 -37.70 3.65
C TRP A 828 74.76 -37.12 3.31
N ILE A 829 73.91 -37.91 2.67
CA ILE A 829 72.50 -37.56 2.44
C ILE A 829 71.70 -37.90 3.70
N ASP A 830 70.86 -36.99 4.18
CA ASP A 830 70.00 -37.27 5.34
C ASP A 830 69.17 -38.54 5.09
N GLU A 831 69.10 -39.43 6.08
CA GLU A 831 68.39 -40.71 6.00
C GLU A 831 66.91 -40.54 5.59
N TYR A 832 66.27 -39.41 5.95
CA TYR A 832 64.89 -39.11 5.56
C TYR A 832 64.71 -38.78 4.07
N TYR A 833 65.78 -38.39 3.37
CA TYR A 833 65.73 -37.89 1.99
C TYR A 833 66.52 -38.75 0.98
N VAL A 834 67.01 -39.92 1.38
CA VAL A 834 67.71 -40.87 0.48
C VAL A 834 66.85 -41.28 -0.73
N ASP A 835 65.55 -41.54 -0.52
CA ASP A 835 64.65 -41.93 -1.63
C ASP A 835 64.39 -40.76 -2.59
N PHE A 836 64.34 -39.53 -2.09
CA PHE A 836 64.24 -38.33 -2.92
C PHE A 836 65.52 -38.10 -3.75
N ALA A 837 66.69 -38.31 -3.15
CA ALA A 837 67.96 -38.23 -3.86
C ALA A 837 68.03 -39.25 -5.02
N ARG A 838 67.56 -40.48 -4.82
CA ARG A 838 67.47 -41.51 -5.89
C ARG A 838 66.56 -41.08 -7.03
N GLU A 839 65.38 -40.55 -6.69
CA GLU A 839 64.42 -40.05 -7.68
C GLU A 839 65.00 -38.94 -8.54
N LYS A 840 65.76 -38.01 -7.95
CA LYS A 840 66.41 -36.90 -8.67
C LYS A 840 67.57 -37.33 -9.55
N VAL A 841 68.29 -38.35 -9.12
CA VAL A 841 69.45 -38.91 -9.83
C VAL A 841 69.05 -39.88 -10.96
N GLY A 842 67.81 -40.38 -10.94
CA GLY A 842 67.26 -41.30 -11.94
C GLY A 842 67.57 -42.77 -11.69
N GLU A 843 67.73 -43.17 -10.41
CA GLU A 843 67.94 -44.56 -9.96
C GLU A 843 66.70 -45.22 -9.37
#